data_AF-A0A1Z8AIS2-F1
#
_entry.id   AF-A0A1Z8AIS2-F1
#
_cell.length_a   1.000
_cell.length_b   1.000
_cell.length_c   1.000
_cell.angle_alpha   90.00
_cell.angle_beta   90.00
_cell.angle_gamma   90.00
#
_symmetry.space_group_name_H-M   'P 1'
#
loop_
_entity.id
_entity.type
_entity.pdbx_description
1 polymer ?
#
loop_
_entity_poly.entity_id
_entity_poly.type
_entity_poly.pdbx_seq_one_letter_code
_entity_poly.pdbx_strand_id
1 'polypeptide(L)'
;VQFRVPLNDPNREEIGGIADFRAIRFMRMYLTDFEVDTFLRFGSLDLVRGDYRRFTDTLDEDDPIASDDPTTFEVEGVNIENNESRSPIPYRLPPGVEREELRTQNQNIRQNEQSLALRVCDLEPGDGRGVFKNIRIDMRQYESLQMFVHAESLVNEMAVADGELEAFIRIGVDYTQNFYEIRLPLQPTAFGTDVREEIWPQANNFDIDLSLLQRIKAEVLGDNSLNISDLNFFDQAVLDPASAGEENQHRYGIKGNPNFGDIRAMMIGVRNATSNNICGEVWFNEMRLSGLKNQGGYAAVVNMDANMADFASVTATGRRSTIGFGAVEQGPQERSRENVTQYDVTTNMSLGKLLPEKWGVSLPFSYSIAEETITPQFDPQFEDIELETRLDNAASDAERDAIREQSEDYTRRQSINLIGVRKERTGDSKPMPYDIENFTFSGSYNQTDQRNFEVEKFQDQSINAGGTYNYAFPKAELEPFKDAKWLSNRYLQFLKDLNFNPLPNNFTAGLNVVRQFNTQKFRDLQLDTNPVDLNGDGIPDAQNITLAPLTNRNFTMNHQYAINWDLTKSLQINLSANSDRLIRSYVNEDDSINEDYTIWTDFFDEGIPNSHSQQLQLTYKLPFDKFPFLAFAKANYTYTSNFNWTRNQQQFIQLDGIPNLGNTIQNANTHRINGTLDLDKLYKYVGLEKKKFGAAANAVARSRGNARSRSRKPPGQPEEKAGDAPKIPKKNFGNKAYNTLIGIVTSVKRAQINYQETNGIFLPGYTPDIGFIGTLKPTSGFVFGSQAEVRDLAARKGWLTLFQDFNQQYSEVETRQLDFNFSVDLLKGLSLDILGNRAYQENYTENYRIDPDDLTYQSLTPNTYGNFNITNLMIGTAFQKSTIDGSPTFDTFRTNRLAVANRLATEFYGGNNFSRDADGFPEGFSRNSQQVLLPAFLAAYEGRDIEKQDSNAFRDIPLPNWTLKYTGLMNLKWFKKRFRRFSINHGYRSSYTINQFQTNLDYAEGNGALSYQEQVGTNALNQNGD
;
A
#
# COMPACT_ATOMS: atom_id res chain seq x y z
N VAL A 1 45.84 -31.09 22.36
CA VAL A 1 44.60 -31.84 22.65
C VAL A 1 43.45 -30.96 22.26
N GLN A 2 42.63 -31.41 21.32
CA GLN A 2 41.40 -30.73 20.92
C GLN A 2 40.24 -31.40 21.66
N PHE A 3 39.41 -30.60 22.34
CA PHE A 3 38.22 -31.09 23.02
C PHE A 3 36.99 -30.54 22.31
N ARG A 4 36.05 -31.42 21.96
CA ARG A 4 34.75 -31.06 21.39
C ARG A 4 33.68 -31.66 22.29
N VAL A 5 32.75 -30.83 22.78
CA VAL A 5 31.66 -31.27 23.66
C VAL A 5 30.36 -31.16 22.87
N PRO A 6 29.65 -32.27 22.60
CA PRO A 6 28.35 -32.23 21.93
C PRO A 6 27.30 -31.63 22.88
N LEU A 7 26.58 -30.60 22.43
CA LEU A 7 25.54 -29.97 23.25
C LEU A 7 24.26 -30.83 23.34
N ASN A 8 23.98 -31.64 22.33
CA ASN A 8 22.83 -32.55 22.29
C ASN A 8 23.17 -33.97 22.77
N ASP A 9 24.07 -34.11 23.74
CA ASP A 9 24.39 -35.41 24.35
C ASP A 9 23.19 -35.95 25.14
N PRO A 10 22.75 -37.21 24.92
CA PRO A 10 21.74 -37.87 25.75
C PRO A 10 22.13 -37.98 27.23
N ASN A 11 23.43 -38.02 27.53
CA ASN A 11 23.96 -38.15 28.89
C ASN A 11 24.10 -36.80 29.62
N ARG A 12 23.61 -35.69 29.04
CA ARG A 12 23.67 -34.39 29.69
C ARG A 12 22.83 -34.35 30.96
N GLU A 13 23.32 -33.67 31.99
CA GLU A 13 22.55 -33.42 33.20
C GLU A 13 21.64 -32.19 33.00
N GLU A 14 20.32 -32.38 33.09
CA GLU A 14 19.33 -31.31 32.95
C GLU A 14 18.95 -30.72 34.31
N ILE A 15 19.54 -29.58 34.66
CA ILE A 15 19.24 -28.88 35.92
C ILE A 15 18.15 -27.83 35.69
N GLY A 16 17.03 -27.95 36.39
CA GLY A 16 15.94 -26.95 36.37
C GLY A 16 14.88 -27.15 35.29
N GLY A 17 14.79 -28.35 34.70
CA GLY A 17 13.72 -28.72 33.77
C GLY A 17 13.85 -28.06 32.38
N ILE A 18 15.08 -27.82 31.92
CA ILE A 18 15.31 -27.38 30.54
C ILE A 18 14.88 -28.46 29.56
N ALA A 19 13.98 -28.14 28.63
CA ALA A 19 13.48 -29.10 27.65
C ALA A 19 14.23 -29.03 26.31
N ASP A 20 14.75 -27.86 25.92
CA ASP A 20 15.44 -27.67 24.65
C ASP A 20 16.47 -26.52 24.67
N PHE A 21 17.20 -26.36 23.55
CA PHE A 21 18.21 -25.32 23.35
C PHE A 21 17.71 -24.09 22.56
N ARG A 22 16.39 -23.82 22.49
CA ARG A 22 15.87 -22.69 21.68
C ARG A 22 16.23 -21.32 22.25
N ALA A 23 16.46 -21.22 23.55
CA ALA A 23 16.67 -19.93 24.23
C ALA A 23 17.88 -19.95 25.19
N ILE A 24 19.06 -20.29 24.68
CA ILE A 24 20.31 -20.24 25.46
C ILE A 24 20.90 -18.83 25.45
N ARG A 25 21.09 -18.25 26.65
CA ARG A 25 21.60 -16.88 26.82
C ARG A 25 22.99 -16.80 27.46
N PHE A 26 23.35 -17.79 28.26
CA PHE A 26 24.57 -17.75 29.07
C PHE A 26 25.27 -19.11 29.00
N MET A 27 26.58 -19.07 28.75
CA MET A 27 27.48 -20.20 28.96
C MET A 27 28.27 -19.92 30.25
N ARG A 28 28.25 -20.85 31.19
CA ARG A 28 29.04 -20.76 32.44
C ARG A 28 29.97 -21.96 32.53
N MET A 29 31.27 -21.68 32.58
CA MET A 29 32.31 -22.67 32.85
C MET A 29 32.83 -22.46 34.26
N TYR A 30 32.99 -23.54 35.02
CA TYR A 30 33.66 -23.53 36.32
C TYR A 30 34.54 -24.76 36.43
N LEU A 31 35.63 -24.61 37.15
CA LEU A 31 36.70 -25.59 37.30
C LEU A 31 36.68 -26.04 38.77
N THR A 32 36.56 -27.35 39.01
CA THR A 32 36.53 -27.94 40.36
C THR A 32 37.56 -29.06 40.47
N ASP A 33 37.83 -29.53 41.69
CA ASP A 33 38.65 -30.71 42.00
C ASP A 33 40.14 -30.64 41.59
N PHE A 34 40.71 -29.42 41.54
CA PHE A 34 42.16 -29.24 41.39
C PHE A 34 42.85 -29.31 42.76
N GLU A 35 43.77 -30.26 42.93
CA GLU A 35 44.57 -30.42 44.16
C GLU A 35 45.82 -29.51 44.18
N VAL A 36 46.20 -28.96 43.03
CA VAL A 36 47.37 -28.09 42.84
C VAL A 36 47.04 -26.93 41.90
N ASP A 37 47.79 -25.83 42.03
CA ASP A 37 47.68 -24.67 41.14
C ASP A 37 47.81 -25.09 39.67
N THR A 38 46.72 -24.96 38.92
CA THR A 38 46.63 -25.43 37.53
C THR A 38 46.27 -24.29 36.59
N PHE A 39 47.02 -24.15 35.51
CA PHE A 39 46.80 -23.14 34.47
C PHE A 39 46.25 -23.80 33.21
N LEU A 40 44.99 -23.51 32.88
CA LEU A 40 44.38 -23.93 31.61
C LEU A 40 44.49 -22.81 30.58
N ARG A 41 45.08 -23.10 29.41
CA ARG A 41 45.18 -22.16 28.28
C ARG A 41 44.38 -22.70 27.10
N PHE A 42 43.33 -21.98 26.73
CA PHE A 42 42.56 -22.28 25.52
C PHE A 42 43.24 -21.62 24.33
N GLY A 43 43.63 -22.41 23.32
CA GLY A 43 44.14 -21.89 22.06
C GLY A 43 43.06 -21.13 21.29
N SER A 44 41.89 -21.74 21.18
CA SER A 44 40.62 -21.10 20.85
C SER A 44 39.50 -21.75 21.67
N LEU A 45 38.40 -21.02 21.88
CA LEU A 45 37.19 -21.51 22.50
C LEU A 45 36.01 -21.01 21.67
N ASP A 46 35.43 -21.92 20.89
CA ASP A 46 34.46 -21.59 19.86
C ASP A 46 33.17 -22.39 20.05
N LEU A 47 32.04 -21.72 19.81
CA LEU A 47 30.75 -22.38 19.64
C LEU A 47 30.56 -22.66 18.15
N VAL A 48 30.74 -23.91 17.76
CA VAL A 48 30.65 -24.33 16.35
C VAL A 48 29.24 -24.80 16.05
N ARG A 49 28.61 -24.21 15.03
CA ARG A 49 27.33 -24.66 14.49
C ARG A 49 27.57 -25.50 13.24
N GLY A 50 27.03 -26.72 13.21
CA GLY A 50 26.95 -27.51 11.97
C GLY A 50 25.82 -27.00 11.07
N ASP A 51 26.04 -26.97 9.76
CA ASP A 51 24.97 -26.65 8.78
C ASP A 51 24.07 -27.86 8.48
N TYR A 52 24.58 -29.07 8.73
CA TYR A 52 23.81 -30.32 8.70
C TYR A 52 23.15 -30.58 10.05
N ARG A 53 21.92 -31.08 10.02
CA ARG A 53 21.15 -31.43 11.22
C ARG A 53 21.00 -32.94 11.30
N ARG A 54 21.09 -33.51 12.50
CA ARG A 54 20.81 -34.94 12.72
C ARG A 54 19.34 -35.22 12.42
N PHE A 55 19.08 -36.27 11.68
CA PHE A 55 17.75 -36.85 11.56
C PHE A 55 17.50 -37.69 12.82
N THR A 56 16.39 -37.45 13.51
CA THR A 56 16.10 -38.06 14.82
C THR A 56 15.01 -39.12 14.76
N ASP A 57 14.27 -39.20 13.65
CA ASP A 57 13.27 -40.24 13.46
C ASP A 57 13.95 -41.51 12.94
N THR A 58 13.28 -42.65 13.05
CA THR A 58 13.80 -43.94 12.61
C THR A 58 14.01 -43.96 11.09
N LEU A 59 15.12 -44.57 10.69
CA LEU A 59 15.39 -44.94 9.30
C LEU A 59 15.33 -46.46 9.10
N ASP A 60 15.03 -47.20 10.16
CA ASP A 60 14.71 -48.61 10.11
C ASP A 60 13.27 -48.78 9.58
N GLU A 61 13.12 -49.71 8.65
CA GLU A 61 11.82 -50.05 8.06
C GLU A 61 11.05 -51.02 8.97
N ASP A 62 11.74 -51.74 9.84
CA ASP A 62 11.20 -52.79 10.70
C ASP A 62 10.96 -52.31 12.16
N ASP A 63 11.55 -51.17 12.58
CA ASP A 63 11.34 -50.56 13.90
C ASP A 63 10.88 -49.09 13.82
N PRO A 64 9.63 -48.77 14.25
CA PRO A 64 9.11 -47.41 14.27
C PRO A 64 9.64 -46.53 15.43
N ILE A 65 10.34 -47.08 16.43
CA ILE A 65 10.75 -46.35 17.64
C ILE A 65 12.25 -46.09 17.62
N ALA A 66 12.66 -44.84 17.35
CA ALA A 66 14.09 -44.46 17.33
C ALA A 66 14.70 -44.15 18.71
N SER A 67 13.89 -44.20 19.78
CA SER A 67 14.28 -43.66 21.09
C SER A 67 14.92 -44.68 22.04
N ASP A 68 14.78 -45.97 21.74
CA ASP A 68 15.32 -47.10 22.49
C ASP A 68 16.60 -47.69 21.88
N ASP A 69 16.98 -47.23 20.68
CA ASP A 69 18.22 -47.65 20.03
C ASP A 69 19.46 -47.22 20.84
N PRO A 70 20.40 -48.14 21.15
CA PRO A 70 21.64 -47.82 21.86
C PRO A 70 22.66 -47.08 20.97
N THR A 71 22.36 -46.87 19.69
CA THR A 71 23.26 -46.28 18.68
C THR A 71 23.72 -44.88 19.06
N THR A 72 25.03 -44.70 19.20
CA THR A 72 25.64 -43.37 19.37
C THR A 72 25.97 -42.76 18.01
N PHE A 73 25.38 -41.59 17.71
CA PHE A 73 25.59 -40.89 16.44
C PHE A 73 26.16 -39.49 16.64
N GLU A 74 27.39 -39.29 16.18
CA GLU A 74 28.14 -38.04 16.24
C GLU A 74 28.30 -37.44 14.84
N VAL A 75 28.19 -36.11 14.78
CA VAL A 75 28.31 -35.35 13.52
C VAL A 75 29.41 -34.33 13.71
N GLU A 76 30.48 -34.52 12.97
CA GLU A 76 31.68 -33.72 13.05
C GLU A 76 32.07 -33.13 11.70
N GLY A 77 33.06 -32.25 11.75
CA GLY A 77 33.68 -31.68 10.56
C GLY A 77 35.16 -31.91 10.69
N VAL A 78 35.73 -32.68 9.76
CA VAL A 78 37.16 -32.91 9.64
C VAL A 78 37.72 -31.93 8.62
N ASN A 79 38.85 -31.29 8.90
CA ASN A 79 39.39 -30.27 8.03
C ASN A 79 40.91 -30.36 7.87
N ILE A 80 41.42 -29.76 6.80
CA ILE A 80 42.85 -29.82 6.50
C ILE A 80 43.71 -29.03 7.48
N GLU A 81 43.20 -27.97 8.10
CA GLU A 81 44.04 -27.13 8.98
C GLU A 81 44.22 -27.71 10.40
N ASN A 82 43.20 -28.40 10.94
CA ASN A 82 43.23 -28.95 12.29
C ASN A 82 43.44 -30.47 12.31
N ASN A 83 43.04 -31.19 11.27
CA ASN A 83 43.04 -32.66 11.23
C ASN A 83 44.08 -33.27 10.28
N GLU A 84 45.02 -32.48 9.74
CA GLU A 84 46.11 -32.99 8.89
C GLU A 84 46.97 -34.06 9.58
N SER A 85 47.13 -33.94 10.90
CA SER A 85 47.92 -34.86 11.73
C SER A 85 47.05 -35.75 12.62
N ARG A 86 45.79 -35.99 12.24
CA ARG A 86 44.87 -36.90 12.95
C ARG A 86 45.39 -38.35 12.90
N SER A 87 45.02 -39.15 13.89
CA SER A 87 45.24 -40.60 13.97
C SER A 87 43.88 -41.29 14.24
N PRO A 88 43.58 -42.49 13.67
CA PRO A 88 44.46 -43.38 12.92
C PRO A 88 44.71 -42.99 11.45
N ILE A 89 43.79 -42.24 10.82
CA ILE A 89 43.94 -41.71 9.45
C ILE A 89 44.06 -40.18 9.48
N PRO A 90 45.09 -39.60 8.82
CA PRO A 90 45.20 -38.16 8.67
C PRO A 90 44.24 -37.65 7.60
N TYR A 91 43.72 -36.43 7.77
CA TYR A 91 42.90 -35.81 6.74
C TYR A 91 43.78 -35.31 5.59
N ARG A 92 43.48 -35.76 4.36
CA ARG A 92 44.08 -35.31 3.10
C ARG A 92 42.93 -34.88 2.18
N LEU A 93 43.07 -33.77 1.44
CA LEU A 93 42.00 -33.38 0.48
C LEU A 93 41.78 -34.53 -0.53
N PRO A 94 40.60 -34.70 -1.13
CA PRO A 94 40.36 -35.71 -2.16
C PRO A 94 41.20 -35.51 -3.44
N PRO A 95 41.40 -36.57 -4.24
CA PRO A 95 41.98 -36.48 -5.58
C PRO A 95 41.29 -35.42 -6.45
N GLY A 96 42.07 -34.51 -7.03
CA GLY A 96 41.56 -33.43 -7.89
C GLY A 96 40.94 -32.23 -7.16
N VAL A 97 40.80 -32.28 -5.83
CA VAL A 97 40.38 -31.15 -5.01
C VAL A 97 41.61 -30.36 -4.55
N GLU A 98 41.59 -29.06 -4.80
CA GLU A 98 42.63 -28.10 -4.44
C GLU A 98 42.04 -27.02 -3.53
N ARG A 99 42.85 -26.49 -2.62
CA ARG A 99 42.38 -25.43 -1.71
C ARG A 99 42.13 -24.14 -2.48
N GLU A 100 40.95 -23.54 -2.29
CA GLU A 100 40.63 -22.25 -2.89
C GLU A 100 41.58 -21.15 -2.40
N GLU A 101 42.05 -20.30 -3.31
CA GLU A 101 42.90 -19.15 -2.98
C GLU A 101 42.08 -17.85 -2.99
N LEU A 102 41.87 -17.28 -1.80
CA LEU A 102 41.30 -15.95 -1.68
C LEU A 102 42.42 -14.91 -1.85
N ARG A 103 42.37 -14.17 -2.96
CA ARG A 103 43.32 -13.08 -3.23
C ARG A 103 42.82 -11.80 -2.57
N THR A 104 43.39 -11.47 -1.41
CA THR A 104 43.23 -10.15 -0.78
C THR A 104 44.26 -9.18 -1.36
N GLN A 105 44.11 -7.85 -1.14
CA GLN A 105 44.88 -6.81 -1.84
C GLN A 105 46.42 -6.98 -1.83
N ASN A 106 47.01 -7.76 -0.91
CA ASN A 106 48.46 -8.03 -0.87
C ASN A 106 48.87 -9.47 -0.50
N GLN A 107 47.95 -10.41 -0.27
CA GLN A 107 48.28 -11.80 0.13
C GLN A 107 47.27 -12.81 -0.46
N ASN A 108 47.78 -13.94 -0.97
CA ASN A 108 46.97 -15.11 -1.29
C ASN A 108 46.78 -15.92 0.00
N ILE A 109 45.53 -16.07 0.46
CA ILE A 109 45.18 -16.89 1.62
C ILE A 109 44.48 -18.14 1.11
N ARG A 110 45.03 -19.31 1.41
CA ARG A 110 44.37 -20.59 1.11
C ARG A 110 43.23 -20.78 2.09
N GLN A 111 42.02 -20.98 1.59
CA GLN A 111 40.86 -21.27 2.42
C GLN A 111 40.99 -22.67 3.04
N ASN A 112 40.29 -22.86 4.16
CA ASN A 112 40.19 -24.17 4.79
C ASN A 112 39.26 -25.07 3.96
N GLU A 113 39.57 -26.36 3.89
CA GLU A 113 38.76 -27.38 3.23
C GLU A 113 38.32 -28.40 4.29
N GLN A 114 37.06 -28.80 4.23
CA GLN A 114 36.40 -29.58 5.28
C GLN A 114 35.45 -30.63 4.70
N SER A 115 35.38 -31.78 5.36
CA SER A 115 34.39 -32.83 5.08
C SER A 115 33.46 -33.02 6.28
N LEU A 116 32.25 -33.48 5.98
CA LEU A 116 31.31 -33.96 6.99
C LEU A 116 31.79 -35.33 7.48
N ALA A 117 31.99 -35.49 8.78
CA ALA A 117 32.32 -36.79 9.38
C ALA A 117 31.13 -37.30 10.19
N LEU A 118 30.62 -38.47 9.80
CA LEU A 118 29.56 -39.18 10.48
C LEU A 118 30.19 -40.34 11.25
N ARG A 119 30.20 -40.23 12.58
CA ARG A 119 30.73 -41.26 13.45
C ARG A 119 29.59 -41.98 14.14
N VAL A 120 29.58 -43.31 14.02
CA VAL A 120 28.53 -44.16 14.54
C VAL A 120 29.13 -45.30 15.36
N CYS A 121 28.49 -45.66 16.46
CA CYS A 121 28.81 -46.88 17.18
C CYS A 121 27.53 -47.51 17.75
N ASP A 122 27.57 -48.83 17.92
CA ASP A 122 26.41 -49.66 18.22
C ASP A 122 25.28 -49.56 17.18
N LEU A 123 25.60 -49.32 15.89
CA LEU A 123 24.59 -49.26 14.82
C LEU A 123 23.98 -50.65 14.59
N GLU A 124 22.69 -50.80 14.82
CA GLU A 124 22.00 -52.08 14.74
C GLU A 124 21.87 -52.62 13.30
N PRO A 125 21.71 -53.95 13.11
CA PRO A 125 21.49 -54.55 11.79
C PRO A 125 20.32 -53.93 11.04
N GLY A 126 20.55 -53.45 9.82
CA GLY A 126 19.48 -52.84 9.00
C GLY A 126 19.15 -51.39 9.35
N ASP A 127 19.58 -50.88 10.51
CA ASP A 127 19.34 -49.50 10.94
C ASP A 127 20.27 -48.50 10.23
N GLY A 128 19.78 -47.27 10.08
CA GLY A 128 20.46 -46.16 9.45
C GLY A 128 20.51 -44.90 10.32
N ARG A 129 21.60 -44.15 10.23
CA ARG A 129 21.72 -42.82 10.84
C ARG A 129 22.14 -41.80 9.80
N GLY A 130 21.41 -40.69 9.76
CA GLY A 130 21.58 -39.68 8.73
C GLY A 130 21.60 -38.26 9.28
N VAL A 131 22.19 -37.38 8.48
CA VAL A 131 22.03 -35.95 8.62
C VAL A 131 21.33 -35.39 7.42
N PHE A 132 20.57 -34.33 7.61
CA PHE A 132 19.87 -33.66 6.54
C PHE A 132 20.22 -32.17 6.46
N LYS A 133 20.01 -31.64 5.26
CA LYS A 133 20.12 -30.23 4.95
C LYS A 133 19.00 -29.86 4.00
N ASN A 134 18.26 -28.80 4.35
CA ASN A 134 17.31 -28.22 3.42
C ASN A 134 18.09 -27.45 2.37
N ILE A 135 17.93 -27.82 1.11
CA ILE A 135 18.51 -27.14 -0.05
C ILE A 135 17.39 -26.80 -1.03
N ARG A 136 17.67 -25.98 -2.03
CA ARG A 136 16.76 -25.80 -3.16
C ARG A 136 17.58 -25.76 -4.43
N ILE A 137 17.66 -26.89 -5.11
CA ILE A 137 18.50 -27.06 -6.29
C ILE A 137 17.73 -27.75 -7.41
N ASP A 138 17.92 -27.24 -8.62
CA ASP A 138 17.42 -27.85 -9.85
C ASP A 138 18.59 -28.52 -10.58
N MET A 139 18.54 -29.85 -10.65
CA MET A 139 19.64 -30.64 -11.19
C MET A 139 19.42 -31.01 -12.67
N ARG A 140 18.30 -30.61 -13.30
CA ARG A 140 17.88 -31.09 -14.63
C ARG A 140 18.80 -30.72 -15.80
N GLN A 141 19.61 -29.68 -15.65
CA GLN A 141 20.59 -29.25 -16.66
C GLN A 141 21.93 -29.97 -16.56
N TYR A 142 22.12 -30.81 -15.54
CA TYR A 142 23.33 -31.57 -15.31
C TYR A 142 23.12 -33.04 -15.65
N GLU A 143 24.21 -33.75 -15.91
CA GLU A 143 24.22 -35.16 -16.30
C GLU A 143 24.44 -36.05 -15.07
N SER A 144 25.38 -35.69 -14.20
CA SER A 144 25.68 -36.48 -13.00
C SER A 144 25.86 -35.68 -11.72
N LEU A 145 25.60 -36.35 -10.59
CA LEU A 145 25.89 -35.89 -9.23
C LEU A 145 27.05 -36.71 -8.68
N GLN A 146 28.10 -36.04 -8.25
CA GLN A 146 29.33 -36.66 -7.77
C GLN A 146 29.63 -36.28 -6.32
N MET A 147 30.14 -37.22 -5.53
CA MET A 147 30.58 -36.97 -4.15
C MET A 147 31.65 -37.99 -3.71
N PHE A 148 32.66 -37.53 -2.99
CA PHE A 148 33.69 -38.40 -2.42
C PHE A 148 33.25 -38.93 -1.05
N VAL A 149 33.53 -40.21 -0.80
CA VAL A 149 33.27 -40.86 0.48
C VAL A 149 34.51 -41.62 0.96
N HIS A 150 34.79 -41.52 2.25
CA HIS A 150 35.82 -42.27 2.94
C HIS A 150 35.19 -43.01 4.11
N ALA A 151 35.66 -44.21 4.42
CA ALA A 151 35.24 -44.97 5.59
C ALA A 151 36.47 -45.44 6.37
N GLU A 152 36.39 -45.38 7.70
CA GLU A 152 37.40 -45.92 8.60
C GLU A 152 36.75 -46.64 9.81
N SER A 153 37.49 -47.58 10.39
CA SER A 153 37.09 -48.24 11.64
C SER A 153 37.41 -47.37 12.86
N LEU A 154 36.71 -47.58 13.98
CA LEU A 154 37.02 -46.88 15.23
C LEU A 154 38.13 -47.58 16.03
N VAL A 155 38.95 -46.78 16.72
CA VAL A 155 40.05 -47.28 17.55
C VAL A 155 39.49 -47.99 18.79
N ASN A 156 39.98 -49.20 19.06
CA ASN A 156 39.51 -50.12 20.13
C ASN A 156 38.15 -50.78 19.87
N GLU A 157 37.59 -50.66 18.67
CA GLU A 157 36.38 -51.37 18.24
C GLU A 157 36.71 -52.50 17.24
N MET A 158 35.72 -53.34 16.91
CA MET A 158 35.87 -54.32 15.83
C MET A 158 36.04 -53.60 14.48
N ALA A 159 37.00 -54.05 13.68
CA ALA A 159 37.24 -53.48 12.36
C ALA A 159 36.08 -53.83 11.42
N VAL A 160 35.57 -52.82 10.72
CA VAL A 160 34.55 -52.95 9.68
C VAL A 160 35.17 -53.64 8.47
N ALA A 161 34.49 -54.61 7.86
CA ALA A 161 34.93 -55.24 6.61
C ALA A 161 34.28 -54.59 5.37
N ASP A 162 34.78 -54.93 4.19
CA ASP A 162 34.28 -54.40 2.92
C ASP A 162 32.78 -54.71 2.74
N GLY A 163 31.98 -53.68 2.47
CA GLY A 163 30.54 -53.79 2.24
C GLY A 163 29.67 -53.97 3.49
N GLU A 164 30.25 -54.00 4.69
CA GLU A 164 29.50 -54.09 5.94
C GLU A 164 28.80 -52.78 6.32
N LEU A 165 29.38 -51.65 5.92
CA LEU A 165 28.86 -50.31 6.12
C LEU A 165 28.49 -49.69 4.77
N GLU A 166 27.25 -49.22 4.62
CA GLU A 166 26.78 -48.55 3.40
C GLU A 166 26.65 -47.05 3.64
N ALA A 167 27.10 -46.23 2.69
CA ALA A 167 26.68 -44.84 2.61
C ALA A 167 25.38 -44.73 1.83
N PHE A 168 24.50 -43.80 2.21
CA PHE A 168 23.33 -43.48 1.41
C PHE A 168 23.11 -41.98 1.26
N ILE A 169 22.49 -41.60 0.14
CA ILE A 169 22.03 -40.25 -0.14
C ILE A 169 20.54 -40.33 -0.45
N ARG A 170 19.71 -39.58 0.30
CA ARG A 170 18.31 -39.31 -0.10
C ARG A 170 18.18 -37.90 -0.65
N ILE A 171 17.62 -37.77 -1.84
CA ILE A 171 17.31 -36.49 -2.47
C ILE A 171 15.86 -36.47 -2.96
N GLY A 172 15.15 -35.38 -2.70
CA GLY A 172 13.76 -35.25 -3.15
C GLY A 172 13.03 -34.05 -2.55
N VAL A 173 11.70 -34.18 -2.49
CA VAL A 173 10.81 -33.15 -1.93
C VAL A 173 10.77 -33.24 -0.41
N ASP A 174 10.87 -34.46 0.12
CA ASP A 174 10.91 -34.75 1.56
C ASP A 174 11.91 -35.88 1.88
N TYR A 175 11.93 -36.33 3.14
CA TYR A 175 12.89 -37.30 3.67
C TYR A 175 12.36 -38.74 3.79
N THR A 176 11.03 -38.94 3.71
CA THR A 176 10.37 -40.18 4.17
C THR A 176 9.30 -40.73 3.22
N GLN A 177 8.70 -39.89 2.38
CA GLN A 177 7.61 -40.25 1.47
C GLN A 177 7.96 -40.06 -0.01
N ASN A 178 8.72 -39.01 -0.36
CA ASN A 178 9.03 -38.64 -1.74
C ASN A 178 10.53 -38.35 -1.90
N PHE A 179 11.31 -39.40 -2.10
CA PHE A 179 12.75 -39.31 -2.30
C PHE A 179 13.30 -40.38 -3.24
N TYR A 180 14.41 -40.06 -3.90
CA TYR A 180 15.34 -41.04 -4.46
C TYR A 180 16.40 -41.35 -3.41
N GLU A 181 16.69 -42.64 -3.18
CA GLU A 181 17.72 -43.10 -2.25
C GLU A 181 18.80 -43.86 -3.02
N ILE A 182 20.03 -43.37 -2.99
CA ILE A 182 21.17 -44.04 -3.63
C ILE A 182 22.06 -44.59 -2.53
N ARG A 183 22.30 -45.91 -2.55
CA ARG A 183 23.17 -46.61 -1.60
C ARG A 183 24.47 -47.04 -2.27
N LEU A 184 25.56 -46.99 -1.52
CA LEU A 184 26.89 -47.44 -1.92
C LEU A 184 27.54 -48.24 -0.78
N PRO A 185 27.85 -49.54 -0.96
CA PRO A 185 28.63 -50.30 0.00
C PRO A 185 30.07 -49.76 0.05
N LEU A 186 30.57 -49.49 1.26
CA LEU A 186 31.87 -48.84 1.47
C LEU A 186 32.98 -49.85 1.72
N GLN A 187 34.18 -49.50 1.28
CA GLN A 187 35.42 -50.19 1.60
C GLN A 187 36.23 -49.33 2.61
N PRO A 188 36.44 -49.81 3.85
CA PRO A 188 37.16 -49.06 4.86
C PRO A 188 38.67 -48.99 4.58
N THR A 189 39.26 -47.81 4.75
CA THR A 189 40.71 -47.61 4.61
C THR A 189 41.46 -48.20 5.80
N ALA A 190 42.58 -48.90 5.54
CA ALA A 190 43.42 -49.50 6.58
C ALA A 190 44.12 -48.44 7.45
N PHE A 191 44.22 -48.68 8.76
CA PHE A 191 44.90 -47.76 9.69
C PHE A 191 46.36 -47.48 9.31
N GLY A 192 46.78 -46.23 9.47
CA GLY A 192 48.13 -45.77 9.13
C GLY A 192 48.34 -45.40 7.66
N THR A 193 47.30 -45.47 6.83
CA THR A 193 47.32 -45.00 5.44
C THR A 193 47.46 -43.47 5.39
N ASP A 194 48.36 -42.97 4.53
CA ASP A 194 48.62 -41.54 4.32
C ASP A 194 48.51 -41.12 2.84
N VAL A 195 48.25 -42.08 1.95
CA VAL A 195 48.12 -41.83 0.50
C VAL A 195 46.70 -41.37 0.20
N ARG A 196 46.58 -40.23 -0.50
CA ARG A 196 45.30 -39.57 -0.80
C ARG A 196 44.32 -40.50 -1.54
N GLU A 197 44.79 -41.25 -2.52
CA GLU A 197 43.99 -42.15 -3.35
C GLU A 197 43.52 -43.40 -2.60
N GLU A 198 44.22 -43.78 -1.52
CA GLU A 198 43.82 -44.90 -0.64
C GLU A 198 42.89 -44.44 0.48
N ILE A 199 42.99 -43.17 0.90
CA ILE A 199 42.03 -42.52 1.81
C ILE A 199 40.71 -42.27 1.08
N TRP A 200 40.73 -41.80 -0.16
CA TRP A 200 39.53 -41.58 -0.98
C TRP A 200 39.52 -42.57 -2.16
N PRO A 201 39.23 -43.86 -1.90
CA PRO A 201 39.26 -44.88 -2.95
C PRO A 201 38.17 -44.61 -3.97
N GLN A 202 38.48 -44.85 -5.25
CA GLN A 202 37.55 -44.60 -6.34
C GLN A 202 36.25 -45.44 -6.21
N ALA A 203 36.36 -46.62 -5.59
CA ALA A 203 35.24 -47.51 -5.30
C ALA A 203 34.22 -46.93 -4.29
N ASN A 204 34.60 -45.94 -3.48
CA ASN A 204 33.70 -45.26 -2.54
C ASN A 204 33.15 -43.93 -3.09
N ASN A 205 33.41 -43.59 -4.36
CA ASN A 205 32.89 -42.35 -4.94
C ASN A 205 31.47 -42.56 -5.44
N PHE A 206 30.56 -41.68 -5.03
CA PHE A 206 29.27 -41.56 -5.70
C PHE A 206 29.48 -40.88 -7.05
N ASP A 207 29.10 -41.56 -8.14
CA ASP A 207 28.94 -40.99 -9.48
C ASP A 207 27.56 -41.39 -10.01
N ILE A 208 26.59 -40.53 -9.75
CA ILE A 208 25.16 -40.80 -9.94
C ILE A 208 24.73 -40.16 -11.26
N ASP A 209 24.44 -40.97 -12.27
CA ASP A 209 23.82 -40.49 -13.51
C ASP A 209 22.34 -40.16 -13.28
N LEU A 210 21.98 -38.88 -13.47
CA LEU A 210 20.61 -38.39 -13.22
C LEU A 210 19.59 -38.94 -14.22
N SER A 211 20.02 -39.38 -15.41
CA SER A 211 19.14 -40.03 -16.39
C SER A 211 18.63 -41.39 -15.90
N LEU A 212 19.40 -42.09 -15.04
CA LEU A 212 18.96 -43.33 -14.42
C LEU A 212 17.78 -43.09 -13.46
N LEU A 213 17.78 -41.96 -12.73
CA LEU A 213 16.66 -41.59 -11.85
C LEU A 213 15.37 -41.38 -12.64
N GLN A 214 15.43 -40.72 -13.81
CA GLN A 214 14.28 -40.56 -14.71
C GLN A 214 13.76 -41.92 -15.18
N ARG A 215 14.67 -42.82 -15.56
CA ARG A 215 14.32 -44.14 -16.05
C ARG A 215 13.67 -45.00 -14.96
N ILE A 216 14.23 -45.01 -13.75
CA ILE A 216 13.66 -45.71 -12.59
C ILE A 216 12.24 -45.22 -12.32
N LYS A 217 12.04 -43.91 -12.32
CA LYS A 217 10.71 -43.32 -12.11
C LYS A 217 9.72 -43.72 -13.21
N ALA A 218 10.14 -43.69 -14.47
CA ALA A 218 9.31 -44.13 -15.58
C ALA A 218 8.97 -45.63 -15.51
N GLU A 219 9.91 -46.47 -15.06
CA GLU A 219 9.70 -47.91 -14.87
C GLU A 219 8.71 -48.20 -13.74
N VAL A 220 8.85 -47.54 -12.58
CA VAL A 220 7.92 -47.68 -11.45
C VAL A 220 6.52 -47.14 -11.77
N LEU A 221 6.41 -46.07 -12.56
CA LEU A 221 5.11 -45.55 -13.01
C LEU A 221 4.45 -46.40 -14.09
N GLY A 222 5.24 -47.12 -14.90
CA GLY A 222 4.76 -47.93 -16.02
C GLY A 222 4.47 -49.40 -15.67
N ASP A 223 5.02 -49.91 -14.57
CA ASP A 223 4.84 -51.30 -14.13
C ASP A 223 3.81 -51.41 -12.99
N ASN A 224 2.63 -51.95 -13.30
CA ASN A 224 1.55 -52.16 -12.34
C ASN A 224 1.89 -53.17 -11.22
N SER A 225 3.00 -53.91 -11.31
CA SER A 225 3.47 -54.82 -10.25
C SER A 225 4.25 -54.12 -9.14
N LEU A 226 4.70 -52.88 -9.37
CA LEU A 226 5.44 -52.07 -8.40
C LEU A 226 4.51 -51.04 -7.77
N ASN A 227 4.60 -50.88 -6.46
CA ASN A 227 3.81 -49.88 -5.73
C ASN A 227 4.67 -48.65 -5.45
N ILE A 228 4.24 -47.50 -5.97
CA ILE A 228 4.96 -46.22 -5.78
C ILE A 228 5.07 -45.80 -4.30
N SER A 229 4.16 -46.25 -3.44
CA SER A 229 4.20 -45.93 -2.01
C SER A 229 5.27 -46.72 -1.25
N ASP A 230 5.73 -47.82 -1.81
CA ASP A 230 6.76 -48.68 -1.24
C ASP A 230 8.14 -48.25 -1.78
N LEU A 231 9.20 -48.58 -1.03
CA LEU A 231 10.57 -48.28 -1.44
C LEU A 231 11.06 -49.36 -2.40
N ASN A 232 11.11 -49.03 -3.70
CA ASN A 232 11.51 -49.96 -4.76
C ASN A 232 12.99 -49.78 -5.09
N PHE A 233 13.77 -50.86 -5.06
CA PHE A 233 15.21 -50.85 -5.33
C PHE A 233 15.60 -51.52 -6.65
N PHE A 234 16.58 -50.93 -7.31
CA PHE A 234 17.16 -51.38 -8.57
C PHE A 234 18.69 -51.36 -8.49
N ASP A 235 19.32 -52.42 -8.97
CA ASP A 235 20.78 -52.50 -9.03
C ASP A 235 21.31 -51.76 -10.27
N GLN A 236 22.41 -51.02 -10.13
CA GLN A 236 23.00 -50.23 -11.22
C GLN A 236 23.29 -51.08 -12.47
N ALA A 237 23.85 -52.28 -12.31
CA ALA A 237 24.15 -53.19 -13.42
C ALA A 237 22.93 -53.61 -14.26
N VAL A 238 21.71 -53.54 -13.70
CA VAL A 238 20.47 -53.85 -14.43
C VAL A 238 20.01 -52.63 -15.24
N LEU A 239 20.15 -51.44 -14.66
CA LEU A 239 19.75 -50.19 -15.29
C LEU A 239 20.74 -49.76 -16.38
N ASP A 240 22.03 -49.88 -16.11
CA ASP A 240 23.12 -49.63 -17.06
C ASP A 240 24.01 -50.87 -17.21
N PRO A 241 23.81 -51.69 -18.25
CA PRO A 241 24.64 -52.85 -18.52
C PRO A 241 26.13 -52.53 -18.75
N ALA A 242 26.49 -51.29 -19.08
CA ALA A 242 27.89 -50.88 -19.24
C ALA A 242 28.64 -50.79 -17.90
N SER A 243 27.91 -50.56 -16.80
CA SER A 243 28.46 -50.44 -15.44
C SER A 243 28.77 -51.78 -14.77
N ALA A 244 28.33 -52.91 -15.32
CA ALA A 244 28.40 -54.24 -14.68
C ALA A 244 29.84 -54.75 -14.36
N GLY A 245 30.88 -54.04 -14.79
CA GLY A 245 32.29 -54.32 -14.48
C GLY A 245 32.92 -53.39 -13.43
N GLU A 246 32.18 -52.43 -12.86
CA GLU A 246 32.66 -51.53 -11.81
C GLU A 246 32.77 -52.27 -10.46
N GLU A 247 33.85 -52.00 -9.70
CA GLU A 247 34.20 -52.74 -8.48
C GLU A 247 33.14 -52.64 -7.37
N ASN A 248 32.46 -51.49 -7.25
CA ASN A 248 31.33 -51.27 -6.35
C ASN A 248 30.12 -50.75 -7.15
N GLN A 249 28.98 -51.42 -7.02
CA GLN A 249 27.74 -51.06 -7.71
C GLN A 249 26.84 -50.23 -6.81
N HIS A 250 26.26 -49.15 -7.33
CA HIS A 250 25.22 -48.41 -6.63
C HIS A 250 23.90 -49.19 -6.63
N ARG A 251 23.09 -48.96 -5.59
CA ARG A 251 21.70 -49.41 -5.54
C ARG A 251 20.77 -48.20 -5.47
N TYR A 252 19.83 -48.12 -6.39
CA TYR A 252 18.94 -46.98 -6.55
C TYR A 252 17.54 -47.32 -6.05
N GLY A 253 17.04 -46.55 -5.11
CA GLY A 253 15.73 -46.64 -4.50
C GLY A 253 14.84 -45.47 -4.91
N ILE A 254 13.55 -45.73 -5.12
CA ILE A 254 12.53 -44.70 -5.29
C ILE A 254 11.33 -44.98 -4.39
N LYS A 255 10.82 -43.95 -3.73
CA LYS A 255 9.57 -43.98 -2.97
C LYS A 255 8.79 -42.69 -3.22
N GLY A 256 7.49 -42.83 -3.44
CA GLY A 256 6.58 -41.74 -3.78
C GLY A 256 6.85 -41.15 -5.16
N ASN A 257 6.55 -39.86 -5.32
CA ASN A 257 6.79 -39.10 -6.55
C ASN A 257 7.88 -38.04 -6.31
N PRO A 258 9.15 -38.42 -6.08
CA PRO A 258 10.24 -37.47 -5.95
C PRO A 258 10.48 -36.76 -7.28
N ASN A 259 11.07 -35.57 -7.21
CA ASN A 259 11.60 -34.90 -8.39
C ASN A 259 12.99 -34.34 -8.10
N PHE A 260 13.82 -34.25 -9.14
CA PHE A 260 15.13 -33.60 -9.06
C PHE A 260 15.18 -32.21 -9.73
N GLY A 261 14.01 -31.68 -10.09
CA GLY A 261 13.82 -30.32 -10.59
C GLY A 261 13.70 -29.28 -9.48
N ASP A 262 13.21 -29.67 -8.30
CA ASP A 262 13.08 -28.84 -7.10
C ASP A 262 13.42 -29.66 -5.85
N ILE A 263 14.69 -30.03 -5.70
CA ILE A 263 15.13 -30.80 -4.52
C ILE A 263 15.12 -29.90 -3.31
N ARG A 264 14.28 -30.24 -2.33
CA ARG A 264 14.10 -29.50 -1.08
C ARG A 264 14.80 -30.15 0.09
N ALA A 265 14.93 -31.46 0.02
CA ALA A 265 15.40 -32.33 1.07
C ALA A 265 16.61 -33.11 0.56
N MET A 266 17.73 -32.96 1.26
CA MET A 266 18.93 -33.77 1.05
C MET A 266 19.32 -34.40 2.37
N MET A 267 19.38 -35.73 2.41
CA MET A 267 19.87 -36.51 3.54
C MET A 267 21.09 -37.32 3.10
N ILE A 268 22.10 -37.38 3.96
CA ILE A 268 23.28 -38.20 3.78
C ILE A 268 23.48 -38.98 5.07
N GLY A 269 23.75 -40.28 4.97
CA GLY A 269 23.88 -41.11 6.14
C GLY A 269 24.65 -42.39 5.91
N VAL A 270 24.72 -43.17 6.97
CA VAL A 270 25.34 -44.50 7.00
C VAL A 270 24.32 -45.53 7.45
N ARG A 271 24.37 -46.73 6.88
CA ARG A 271 23.49 -47.85 7.17
C ARG A 271 24.31 -49.11 7.42
N ASN A 272 23.85 -49.95 8.35
CA ASN A 272 24.47 -51.25 8.60
C ASN A 272 23.86 -52.31 7.69
N ALA A 273 24.68 -52.93 6.84
CA ALA A 273 24.26 -53.99 5.92
C ALA A 273 24.50 -55.41 6.47
N THR A 274 24.99 -55.53 7.71
CA THR A 274 25.30 -56.81 8.35
C THR A 274 24.25 -57.24 9.37
N SER A 275 24.47 -58.41 9.99
CA SER A 275 23.67 -58.92 11.11
C SER A 275 24.27 -58.64 12.50
N ASN A 276 25.35 -57.87 12.61
CA ASN A 276 25.98 -57.50 13.88
C ASN A 276 26.03 -55.99 14.06
N ASN A 277 26.16 -55.49 15.28
CA ASN A 277 26.33 -54.06 15.53
C ASN A 277 27.71 -53.58 15.06
N ILE A 278 27.75 -52.41 14.39
CA ILE A 278 28.98 -51.85 13.80
C ILE A 278 29.32 -50.49 14.39
N CYS A 279 30.63 -50.25 14.53
CA CYS A 279 31.22 -48.98 14.90
C CYS A 279 32.18 -48.50 13.81
N GLY A 280 31.92 -47.31 13.25
CA GLY A 280 32.69 -46.78 12.12
C GLY A 280 32.57 -45.28 11.99
N GLU A 281 33.44 -44.70 11.17
CA GLU A 281 33.41 -43.29 10.84
C GLU A 281 33.48 -43.10 9.31
N VAL A 282 32.59 -42.27 8.77
CA VAL A 282 32.47 -42.04 7.33
C VAL A 282 32.58 -40.55 7.04
N TRP A 283 33.45 -40.17 6.10
CA TRP A 283 33.59 -38.79 5.66
C TRP A 283 32.95 -38.58 4.29
N PHE A 284 32.20 -37.49 4.16
CA PHE A 284 31.57 -37.06 2.91
C PHE A 284 32.16 -35.73 2.47
N ASN A 285 32.60 -35.65 1.22
CA ASN A 285 33.27 -34.46 0.71
C ASN A 285 32.87 -34.11 -0.73
N GLU A 286 32.91 -32.82 -1.04
CA GLU A 286 32.76 -32.25 -2.38
C GLU A 286 31.59 -32.85 -3.19
N MET A 287 30.36 -32.56 -2.75
CA MET A 287 29.17 -32.87 -3.54
C MET A 287 29.03 -31.84 -4.68
N ARG A 288 29.12 -32.30 -5.92
CA ARG A 288 29.09 -31.45 -7.11
C ARG A 288 28.22 -32.03 -8.21
N LEU A 289 27.71 -31.15 -9.07
CA LEU A 289 27.04 -31.52 -10.31
C LEU A 289 28.02 -31.41 -11.47
N SER A 290 28.00 -32.39 -12.37
CA SER A 290 28.90 -32.50 -13.52
C SER A 290 28.13 -32.73 -14.82
N GLY A 291 28.77 -32.42 -15.94
CA GLY A 291 28.22 -32.57 -17.29
C GLY A 291 27.02 -31.65 -17.55
N LEU A 292 27.23 -30.46 -18.11
CA LEU A 292 26.12 -29.59 -18.50
C LEU A 292 25.52 -30.06 -19.83
N LYS A 293 24.20 -30.26 -19.86
CA LYS A 293 23.44 -30.57 -21.08
C LYS A 293 23.49 -29.38 -22.04
N ASN A 294 24.43 -29.40 -22.98
CA ASN A 294 24.64 -28.32 -23.94
C ASN A 294 23.73 -28.48 -25.16
N GLN A 295 22.47 -28.06 -25.04
CA GLN A 295 21.53 -27.98 -26.16
C GLN A 295 21.39 -26.53 -26.64
N GLY A 296 21.44 -26.32 -27.95
CA GLY A 296 21.22 -25.00 -28.56
C GLY A 296 19.75 -24.77 -28.87
N GLY A 297 19.26 -23.55 -28.61
CA GLY A 297 17.92 -23.11 -29.04
C GLY A 297 17.98 -22.01 -30.09
N TYR A 298 16.86 -21.76 -30.76
CA TYR A 298 16.71 -20.62 -31.66
C TYR A 298 15.47 -19.81 -31.30
N ALA A 299 15.47 -18.54 -31.70
CA ALA A 299 14.27 -17.72 -31.74
C ALA A 299 14.13 -17.05 -33.10
N ALA A 300 12.90 -17.00 -33.59
CA ALA A 300 12.51 -16.28 -34.78
C ALA A 300 11.41 -15.28 -34.40
N VAL A 301 11.62 -14.02 -34.74
CA VAL A 301 10.61 -12.96 -34.57
C VAL A 301 10.36 -12.35 -35.94
N VAL A 302 9.09 -12.33 -36.35
CA VAL A 302 8.61 -11.75 -37.60
C VAL A 302 7.62 -10.65 -37.23
N ASN A 303 7.93 -9.42 -37.63
CA ASN A 303 7.04 -8.29 -37.48
C ASN A 303 6.66 -7.78 -38.87
N MET A 304 5.36 -7.56 -39.09
CA MET A 304 4.79 -7.10 -40.35
C MET A 304 3.84 -5.94 -40.05
N ASP A 305 4.14 -4.77 -40.60
CA ASP A 305 3.27 -3.59 -40.53
C ASP A 305 2.82 -3.21 -41.94
N ALA A 306 1.51 -3.14 -42.14
CA ALA A 306 0.89 -2.79 -43.42
C ALA A 306 -0.11 -1.64 -43.22
N ASN A 307 0.06 -0.54 -43.95
CA ASN A 307 -0.86 0.59 -43.93
C ASN A 307 -1.57 0.72 -45.29
N MET A 308 -2.89 0.83 -45.27
CA MET A 308 -3.73 1.12 -46.43
C MET A 308 -4.21 2.58 -46.36
N ALA A 309 -3.33 3.48 -46.82
CA ALA A 309 -3.53 4.94 -46.76
C ALA A 309 -3.99 5.40 -45.36
N ASP A 310 -5.07 6.18 -45.29
CA ASP A 310 -5.69 6.66 -44.05
C ASP A 310 -6.83 5.74 -43.54
N PHE A 311 -7.10 4.62 -44.22
CA PHE A 311 -8.26 3.77 -43.92
C PHE A 311 -7.93 2.66 -42.91
N ALA A 312 -6.85 1.90 -43.10
CA ALA A 312 -6.54 0.78 -42.22
C ALA A 312 -5.04 0.62 -41.97
N SER A 313 -4.69 0.13 -40.79
CA SER A 313 -3.35 -0.33 -40.44
C SER A 313 -3.45 -1.72 -39.84
N VAL A 314 -2.68 -2.67 -40.36
CA VAL A 314 -2.57 -4.04 -39.85
C VAL A 314 -1.15 -4.23 -39.35
N THR A 315 -1.01 -4.60 -38.08
CA THR A 315 0.26 -4.97 -37.47
C THR A 315 0.17 -6.43 -37.06
N ALA A 316 1.07 -7.27 -37.55
CA ALA A 316 1.14 -8.67 -37.22
C ALA A 316 2.53 -9.00 -36.67
N THR A 317 2.59 -9.65 -35.52
CA THR A 317 3.83 -10.13 -34.93
C THR A 317 3.72 -11.64 -34.73
N GLY A 318 4.78 -12.36 -35.05
CA GLY A 318 4.90 -13.78 -34.83
C GLY A 318 6.24 -14.05 -34.15
N ARG A 319 6.24 -14.83 -33.08
CA ARG A 319 7.45 -15.22 -32.38
C ARG A 319 7.42 -16.72 -32.12
N ARG A 320 8.55 -17.35 -32.40
CA ARG A 320 8.83 -18.74 -32.04
C ARG A 320 10.15 -18.78 -31.29
N SER A 321 10.20 -19.44 -30.16
CA SER A 321 11.41 -19.70 -29.37
C SER A 321 11.43 -21.17 -28.97
N THR A 322 12.60 -21.79 -28.97
CA THR A 322 12.74 -23.19 -28.55
C THR A 322 13.50 -23.31 -27.23
N ILE A 323 13.38 -24.50 -26.63
CA ILE A 323 14.21 -24.94 -25.50
C ILE A 323 15.69 -24.66 -25.79
N GLY A 324 16.41 -24.18 -24.76
CA GLY A 324 17.82 -23.80 -24.82
C GLY A 324 18.10 -22.38 -25.32
N PHE A 325 17.10 -21.66 -25.83
CA PHE A 325 17.28 -20.26 -26.24
C PHE A 325 17.37 -19.33 -25.02
N GLY A 326 18.29 -18.38 -25.06
CA GLY A 326 18.52 -17.43 -24.00
C GLY A 326 19.52 -16.35 -24.40
N ALA A 327 19.66 -15.32 -23.57
CA ALA A 327 20.66 -14.28 -23.75
C ALA A 327 22.06 -14.77 -23.32
N VAL A 328 23.13 -14.08 -23.72
CA VAL A 328 24.53 -14.54 -23.49
C VAL A 328 24.90 -14.51 -22.01
N GLU A 329 24.32 -13.58 -21.27
CA GLU A 329 24.49 -13.39 -19.83
C GLU A 329 23.71 -14.41 -18.99
N GLN A 330 22.74 -15.14 -19.57
CA GLN A 330 21.93 -16.10 -18.84
C GLN A 330 22.73 -17.35 -18.50
N GLY A 331 22.70 -17.72 -17.22
CA GLY A 331 23.29 -18.97 -16.74
C GLY A 331 22.55 -20.21 -17.28
N PRO A 332 23.14 -21.41 -17.14
CA PRO A 332 22.52 -22.65 -17.65
C PRO A 332 21.09 -22.90 -17.14
N GLN A 333 20.80 -22.50 -15.90
CA GLN A 333 19.50 -22.68 -15.26
C GLN A 333 18.47 -21.60 -15.67
N GLU A 334 18.91 -20.47 -16.24
CA GLU A 334 18.07 -19.32 -16.62
C GLU A 334 17.64 -19.33 -18.09
N ARG A 335 18.19 -20.27 -18.89
CA ARG A 335 17.81 -20.45 -20.29
C ARG A 335 16.41 -21.05 -20.40
N SER A 336 15.74 -20.76 -21.52
CA SER A 336 14.38 -21.24 -21.74
C SER A 336 14.32 -22.77 -21.75
N ARG A 337 13.35 -23.33 -21.04
CA ARG A 337 13.00 -24.77 -21.06
C ARG A 337 11.64 -25.02 -21.68
N GLU A 338 11.19 -24.09 -22.49
CA GLU A 338 9.86 -24.07 -23.04
C GLU A 338 9.94 -23.72 -24.51
N ASN A 339 9.13 -24.40 -25.31
CA ASN A 339 8.89 -24.01 -26.68
C ASN A 339 7.73 -23.01 -26.69
N VAL A 340 8.02 -21.75 -27.00
CA VAL A 340 7.02 -20.68 -27.08
C VAL A 340 6.68 -20.44 -28.54
N THR A 341 5.40 -20.56 -28.88
CA THR A 341 4.86 -20.14 -30.18
C THR A 341 3.75 -19.13 -29.93
N GLN A 342 3.93 -17.91 -30.41
CA GLN A 342 2.95 -16.84 -30.23
C GLN A 342 2.76 -16.07 -31.54
N TYR A 343 1.53 -15.61 -31.77
CA TYR A 343 1.23 -14.64 -32.81
C TYR A 343 0.23 -13.61 -32.29
N ASP A 344 0.36 -12.37 -32.74
CA ASP A 344 -0.58 -11.27 -32.50
C ASP A 344 -0.87 -10.60 -33.84
N VAL A 345 -2.15 -10.36 -34.11
CA VAL A 345 -2.60 -9.59 -35.27
C VAL A 345 -3.55 -8.51 -34.78
N THR A 346 -3.17 -7.26 -34.96
CA THR A 346 -3.97 -6.09 -34.63
C THR A 346 -4.31 -5.32 -35.90
N THR A 347 -5.59 -5.08 -36.11
CA THR A 347 -6.16 -4.40 -37.27
C THR A 347 -6.93 -3.18 -36.81
N ASN A 348 -6.44 -1.99 -37.16
CA ASN A 348 -7.16 -0.73 -36.94
C ASN A 348 -7.75 -0.25 -38.26
N MET A 349 -9.01 0.16 -38.25
CA MET A 349 -9.77 0.64 -39.41
C MET A 349 -10.52 1.93 -39.06
N SER A 350 -10.43 2.93 -39.91
CA SER A 350 -11.22 4.16 -39.85
C SER A 350 -12.45 4.03 -40.76
N LEU A 351 -13.43 3.24 -40.34
CA LEU A 351 -14.66 2.95 -41.10
C LEU A 351 -15.44 4.21 -41.49
N GLY A 352 -15.28 5.31 -40.74
CA GLY A 352 -15.85 6.62 -41.08
C GLY A 352 -15.43 7.17 -42.44
N LYS A 353 -14.26 6.76 -42.96
CA LYS A 353 -13.76 7.15 -44.29
C LYS A 353 -14.51 6.49 -45.45
N LEU A 354 -15.29 5.42 -45.20
CA LEU A 354 -16.15 4.79 -46.21
C LEU A 354 -17.47 5.56 -46.42
N LEU A 355 -17.82 6.44 -45.48
CA LEU A 355 -19.02 7.28 -45.56
C LEU A 355 -18.69 8.60 -46.25
N PRO A 356 -19.67 9.28 -46.89
CA PRO A 356 -19.44 10.58 -47.51
C PRO A 356 -18.85 11.59 -46.52
N GLU A 357 -17.79 12.32 -46.91
CA GLU A 357 -17.09 13.28 -46.04
C GLU A 357 -18.02 14.33 -45.42
N LYS A 358 -19.07 14.73 -46.16
CA LYS A 358 -20.10 15.66 -45.67
C LYS A 358 -20.86 15.16 -44.45
N TRP A 359 -20.89 13.85 -44.18
CA TRP A 359 -21.57 13.29 -43.02
C TRP A 359 -20.75 13.40 -41.72
N GLY A 360 -19.44 13.63 -41.81
CA GLY A 360 -18.58 13.89 -40.65
C GLY A 360 -18.49 12.74 -39.64
N VAL A 361 -18.76 11.50 -40.03
CA VAL A 361 -18.81 10.36 -39.08
C VAL A 361 -17.39 9.89 -38.76
N SER A 362 -17.04 9.92 -37.47
CA SER A 362 -15.82 9.29 -36.95
C SER A 362 -16.19 7.92 -36.37
N LEU A 363 -15.74 6.86 -37.03
CA LEU A 363 -15.97 5.46 -36.63
C LEU A 363 -14.63 4.70 -36.67
N PRO A 364 -13.79 4.84 -35.65
CA PRO A 364 -12.58 4.03 -35.49
C PRO A 364 -12.96 2.65 -34.94
N PHE A 365 -12.46 1.61 -35.59
CA PHE A 365 -12.66 0.20 -35.24
C PHE A 365 -11.28 -0.45 -35.08
N SER A 366 -11.04 -1.13 -33.97
CA SER A 366 -9.83 -1.95 -33.78
C SER A 366 -10.23 -3.38 -33.45
N TYR A 367 -9.59 -4.34 -34.09
CA TYR A 367 -9.70 -5.75 -33.78
C TYR A 367 -8.31 -6.32 -33.51
N SER A 368 -8.11 -6.99 -32.38
CA SER A 368 -6.88 -7.74 -32.13
C SER A 368 -7.17 -9.19 -31.77
N ILE A 369 -6.29 -10.07 -32.22
CA ILE A 369 -6.27 -11.48 -31.82
C ILE A 369 -4.83 -11.86 -31.51
N ALA A 370 -4.61 -12.48 -30.36
CA ALA A 370 -3.33 -13.02 -29.96
C ALA A 370 -3.52 -14.45 -29.46
N GLU A 371 -2.58 -15.32 -29.79
CA GLU A 371 -2.54 -16.70 -29.32
C GLU A 371 -1.11 -17.02 -28.93
N GLU A 372 -0.96 -17.70 -27.80
CA GLU A 372 0.31 -18.11 -27.22
C GLU A 372 0.17 -19.55 -26.74
N THR A 373 1.07 -20.41 -27.22
CA THR A 373 1.21 -21.79 -26.78
C THR A 373 2.64 -21.97 -26.25
N ILE A 374 2.75 -22.46 -25.04
CA ILE A 374 4.01 -22.75 -24.35
C ILE A 374 4.00 -24.25 -24.04
N THR A 375 4.92 -24.99 -24.67
CA THR A 375 5.10 -26.42 -24.44
C THR A 375 6.37 -26.61 -23.60
N PRO A 376 6.27 -27.07 -22.34
CA PRO A 376 7.44 -27.27 -21.49
C PRO A 376 8.27 -28.48 -21.92
N GLN A 377 9.58 -28.46 -21.64
CA GLN A 377 10.48 -29.59 -21.88
C GLN A 377 10.16 -30.78 -20.97
N PHE A 378 9.85 -30.48 -19.71
CA PHE A 378 9.52 -31.47 -18.69
C PHE A 378 8.03 -31.45 -18.41
N ASP A 379 7.48 -32.61 -18.11
CA ASP A 379 6.08 -32.77 -17.75
C ASP A 379 5.76 -32.00 -16.46
N PRO A 380 4.77 -31.10 -16.42
CA PRO A 380 4.44 -30.31 -15.22
C PRO A 380 3.98 -31.14 -14.02
N GLN A 381 3.50 -32.39 -14.22
CA GLN A 381 3.04 -33.28 -13.16
C GLN A 381 4.22 -33.90 -12.38
N PHE A 382 5.28 -34.26 -13.10
CA PHE A 382 6.42 -35.00 -12.55
C PHE A 382 7.68 -34.13 -12.39
N GLU A 383 7.77 -33.04 -13.16
CA GLU A 383 8.83 -32.03 -13.23
C GLU A 383 10.22 -32.52 -13.65
N ASP A 384 10.49 -33.83 -13.60
CA ASP A 384 11.78 -34.45 -13.90
C ASP A 384 11.75 -35.43 -15.10
N ILE A 385 10.57 -35.83 -15.58
CA ILE A 385 10.39 -36.62 -16.81
C ILE A 385 10.24 -35.68 -18.01
N GLU A 386 10.95 -35.96 -19.11
CA GLU A 386 10.80 -35.20 -20.35
C GLU A 386 9.43 -35.48 -20.99
N LEU A 387 8.70 -34.41 -21.36
CA LEU A 387 7.36 -34.51 -21.91
C LEU A 387 7.34 -35.36 -23.19
N GLU A 388 8.35 -35.23 -24.05
CA GLU A 388 8.46 -36.02 -25.29
C GLU A 388 8.56 -37.53 -24.99
N THR A 389 9.33 -37.91 -23.96
CA THR A 389 9.44 -39.33 -23.54
C THR A 389 8.10 -39.87 -23.07
N ARG A 390 7.31 -39.06 -22.36
CA ARG A 390 5.95 -39.45 -21.94
C ARG A 390 5.01 -39.57 -23.13
N LEU A 391 5.09 -38.66 -24.10
CA LEU A 391 4.27 -38.68 -25.33
C LEU A 391 4.59 -39.87 -26.23
N ASP A 392 5.86 -40.27 -26.32
CA ASP A 392 6.33 -41.43 -27.09
C ASP A 392 5.90 -42.77 -26.47
N ASN A 393 5.78 -42.82 -25.14
CA ASN A 393 5.38 -44.01 -24.38
C ASN A 393 3.86 -44.14 -24.16
N ALA A 394 3.05 -43.18 -24.64
CA ALA A 394 1.59 -43.24 -24.51
C ALA A 394 0.99 -44.45 -25.26
N ALA A 395 -0.01 -45.11 -24.68
CA ALA A 395 -0.59 -46.33 -25.23
C ALA A 395 -1.51 -46.07 -26.44
N SER A 396 -2.03 -44.84 -26.59
CA SER A 396 -2.89 -44.44 -27.71
C SER A 396 -2.70 -42.98 -28.16
N ASP A 397 -3.10 -42.67 -29.40
CA ASP A 397 -3.09 -41.28 -29.91
C ASP A 397 -3.98 -40.34 -29.07
N ALA A 398 -5.08 -40.85 -28.49
CA ALA A 398 -5.99 -40.07 -27.66
C ALA A 398 -5.36 -39.69 -26.32
N GLU A 399 -4.67 -40.63 -25.67
CA GLU A 399 -3.90 -40.41 -24.45
C GLU A 399 -2.76 -39.41 -24.70
N ARG A 400 -2.04 -39.57 -25.83
CA ARG A 400 -0.98 -38.64 -26.22
C ARG A 400 -1.48 -37.21 -26.38
N ASP A 401 -2.63 -37.02 -27.01
CA ASP A 401 -3.20 -35.67 -27.20
C ASP A 401 -3.73 -35.09 -25.87
N ALA A 402 -4.26 -35.93 -24.97
CA ALA A 402 -4.65 -35.51 -23.63
C ALA A 402 -3.46 -35.05 -22.78
N ILE A 403 -2.36 -35.83 -22.77
CA ILE A 403 -1.10 -35.47 -22.09
C ILE A 403 -0.54 -34.15 -22.63
N ARG A 404 -0.58 -33.96 -23.96
CA ARG A 404 -0.15 -32.72 -24.60
C ARG A 404 -1.01 -31.52 -24.17
N GLU A 405 -2.32 -31.62 -24.29
CA GLU A 405 -3.25 -30.54 -23.89
C GLU A 405 -3.20 -30.24 -22.38
N GLN A 406 -2.82 -31.23 -21.57
CA GLN A 406 -2.57 -31.06 -20.15
C GLN A 406 -1.28 -30.29 -19.85
N SER A 407 -0.22 -30.58 -20.60
CA SER A 407 1.10 -30.03 -20.32
C SER A 407 1.34 -28.66 -20.96
N GLU A 408 0.58 -28.32 -22.01
CA GLU A 408 0.69 -27.04 -22.71
C GLU A 408 -0.03 -25.90 -21.97
N ASP A 409 0.67 -24.79 -21.77
CA ASP A 409 0.03 -23.54 -21.40
C ASP A 409 -0.44 -22.84 -22.68
N TYR A 410 -1.74 -22.61 -22.78
CA TYR A 410 -2.36 -22.00 -23.94
C TYR A 410 -3.17 -20.78 -23.51
N THR A 411 -2.92 -19.64 -24.16
CA THR A 411 -3.64 -18.39 -23.93
C THR A 411 -4.07 -17.79 -25.26
N ARG A 412 -5.37 -17.49 -25.39
CA ARG A 412 -5.95 -16.78 -26.53
C ARG A 412 -6.61 -15.51 -26.05
N ARG A 413 -6.24 -14.37 -26.64
CA ARG A 413 -6.81 -13.05 -26.36
C ARG A 413 -7.48 -12.50 -27.60
N GLN A 414 -8.68 -11.96 -27.44
CA GLN A 414 -9.42 -11.29 -28.50
C GLN A 414 -9.90 -9.94 -27.99
N SER A 415 -9.72 -8.88 -28.78
CA SER A 415 -10.28 -7.56 -28.47
C SER A 415 -11.01 -6.97 -29.67
N ILE A 416 -12.16 -6.34 -29.41
CA ILE A 416 -12.95 -5.59 -30.38
C ILE A 416 -13.24 -4.23 -29.75
N ASN A 417 -12.75 -3.14 -30.32
CA ASN A 417 -12.98 -1.80 -29.79
C ASN A 417 -13.53 -0.84 -30.85
N LEU A 418 -14.51 -0.04 -30.42
CA LEU A 418 -15.18 1.04 -31.14
C LEU A 418 -15.18 2.26 -30.21
N ILE A 419 -14.07 2.99 -30.14
CA ILE A 419 -13.88 4.04 -29.12
C ILE A 419 -14.05 5.43 -29.75
N GLY A 420 -14.94 6.25 -29.20
CA GLY A 420 -15.14 7.62 -29.68
C GLY A 420 -15.92 7.71 -30.99
N VAL A 421 -16.89 6.81 -31.18
CA VAL A 421 -17.84 6.85 -32.29
C VAL A 421 -18.73 8.08 -32.15
N ARG A 422 -18.61 9.02 -33.09
CA ARG A 422 -19.37 10.28 -33.04
C ARG A 422 -19.57 10.87 -34.42
N LYS A 423 -20.54 11.77 -34.53
CA LYS A 423 -20.78 12.57 -35.73
C LYS A 423 -20.22 13.98 -35.52
N GLU A 424 -19.25 14.36 -36.33
CA GLU A 424 -18.71 15.73 -36.36
C GLU A 424 -19.63 16.66 -37.14
N ARG A 425 -19.70 17.91 -36.70
CA ARG A 425 -20.47 18.95 -37.38
C ARG A 425 -19.70 19.47 -38.59
N THR A 426 -20.25 19.29 -39.79
CA THR A 426 -19.62 19.66 -41.07
C THR A 426 -20.17 20.95 -41.70
N GLY A 427 -21.23 21.54 -41.14
CA GLY A 427 -21.88 22.75 -41.67
C GLY A 427 -22.09 23.87 -40.64
N ASP A 428 -22.57 25.02 -41.11
CA ASP A 428 -22.75 26.25 -40.30
C ASP A 428 -24.06 26.28 -39.48
N SER A 429 -24.77 25.15 -39.36
CA SER A 429 -26.01 25.08 -38.58
C SER A 429 -25.73 25.34 -37.09
N LYS A 430 -26.60 26.13 -36.45
CA LYS A 430 -26.49 26.41 -35.01
C LYS A 430 -26.69 25.12 -34.21
N PRO A 431 -25.85 24.85 -33.19
CA PRO A 431 -26.04 23.72 -32.29
C PRO A 431 -27.39 23.74 -31.60
N MET A 432 -28.12 22.64 -31.69
CA MET A 432 -29.37 22.40 -30.97
C MET A 432 -29.18 21.27 -29.97
N PRO A 433 -29.95 21.24 -28.86
CA PRO A 433 -29.78 20.22 -27.81
C PRO A 433 -30.01 18.79 -28.31
N TYR A 434 -30.90 18.61 -29.29
CA TYR A 434 -31.27 17.31 -29.86
C TYR A 434 -30.40 16.89 -31.05
N ASP A 435 -29.35 17.65 -31.38
CA ASP A 435 -28.39 17.29 -32.42
C ASP A 435 -27.63 16.00 -32.03
N ILE A 436 -27.50 15.07 -32.98
CA ILE A 436 -26.78 13.81 -32.73
C ILE A 436 -25.27 14.02 -32.58
N GLU A 437 -24.76 15.16 -33.08
CA GLU A 437 -23.39 15.63 -32.91
C GLU A 437 -23.00 15.84 -31.43
N ASN A 438 -23.97 15.92 -30.53
CA ASN A 438 -23.74 16.04 -29.08
C ASN A 438 -23.49 14.68 -28.40
N PHE A 439 -23.67 13.56 -29.11
CA PHE A 439 -23.49 12.21 -28.58
C PHE A 439 -22.16 11.62 -29.05
N THR A 440 -21.47 10.95 -28.13
CA THR A 440 -20.28 10.12 -28.42
C THR A 440 -20.48 8.77 -27.77
N PHE A 441 -20.29 7.70 -28.54
CA PHE A 441 -20.43 6.31 -28.09
C PHE A 441 -19.07 5.63 -28.06
N SER A 442 -18.85 4.77 -27.08
CA SER A 442 -17.66 3.93 -27.00
C SER A 442 -18.05 2.52 -26.58
N GLY A 443 -17.43 1.51 -27.17
CA GLY A 443 -17.63 0.11 -26.84
C GLY A 443 -16.33 -0.67 -26.95
N SER A 444 -16.03 -1.53 -25.99
CA SER A 444 -14.92 -2.48 -26.05
C SER A 444 -15.37 -3.85 -25.54
N TYR A 445 -14.99 -4.91 -26.24
CA TYR A 445 -15.14 -6.30 -25.85
C TYR A 445 -13.76 -6.94 -25.80
N ASN A 446 -13.40 -7.53 -24.67
CA ASN A 446 -12.16 -8.28 -24.48
C ASN A 446 -12.50 -9.68 -24.00
N GLN A 447 -11.83 -10.69 -24.54
CA GLN A 447 -11.94 -12.07 -24.11
C GLN A 447 -10.54 -12.68 -23.98
N THR A 448 -10.30 -13.37 -22.87
CA THR A 448 -9.12 -14.20 -22.66
C THR A 448 -9.59 -15.61 -22.36
N ASP A 449 -9.24 -16.55 -23.22
CA ASP A 449 -9.39 -17.98 -22.94
C ASP A 449 -8.00 -18.54 -22.59
N GLN A 450 -7.90 -19.28 -21.49
CA GLN A 450 -6.65 -19.88 -21.04
C GLN A 450 -6.88 -21.33 -20.60
N ARG A 451 -5.88 -22.17 -20.82
CA ARG A 451 -5.75 -23.48 -20.18
C ARG A 451 -4.28 -23.72 -19.85
N ASN A 452 -4.03 -24.47 -18.80
CA ASN A 452 -2.70 -24.94 -18.40
C ASN A 452 -2.84 -26.28 -17.65
N PHE A 453 -1.75 -26.70 -17.02
CA PHE A 453 -1.72 -27.90 -16.20
C PHE A 453 -2.78 -27.89 -15.08
N GLU A 454 -2.91 -26.78 -14.34
CA GLU A 454 -3.84 -26.68 -13.20
C GLU A 454 -5.29 -26.37 -13.62
N VAL A 455 -5.46 -25.64 -14.73
CA VAL A 455 -6.73 -25.08 -15.18
C VAL A 455 -7.10 -25.67 -16.53
N GLU A 456 -8.15 -26.50 -16.54
CA GLU A 456 -8.70 -27.10 -17.77
C GLU A 456 -9.30 -26.03 -18.69
N LYS A 457 -10.03 -25.08 -18.10
CA LYS A 457 -10.66 -24.00 -18.84
C LYS A 457 -10.81 -22.75 -17.99
N PHE A 458 -10.21 -21.66 -18.44
CA PHE A 458 -10.42 -20.32 -17.94
C PHE A 458 -10.95 -19.45 -19.06
N GLN A 459 -11.99 -18.68 -18.78
CA GLN A 459 -12.54 -17.71 -19.71
C GLN A 459 -12.86 -16.43 -18.95
N ASP A 460 -12.22 -15.34 -19.36
CA ASP A 460 -12.44 -13.99 -18.84
C ASP A 460 -12.98 -13.11 -19.98
N GLN A 461 -14.16 -12.54 -19.78
CA GLN A 461 -14.84 -11.69 -20.73
C GLN A 461 -15.12 -10.33 -20.09
N SER A 462 -14.78 -9.25 -20.77
CA SER A 462 -15.05 -7.89 -20.33
C SER A 462 -15.67 -7.05 -21.44
N ILE A 463 -16.81 -6.45 -21.14
CA ILE A 463 -17.46 -5.43 -21.97
C ILE A 463 -17.45 -4.11 -21.22
N ASN A 464 -17.09 -3.05 -21.94
CA ASN A 464 -17.29 -1.68 -21.50
C ASN A 464 -17.98 -0.92 -22.63
N ALA A 465 -19.25 -0.57 -22.45
CA ALA A 465 -20.05 0.10 -23.45
C ALA A 465 -20.78 1.30 -22.86
N GLY A 466 -20.56 2.48 -23.42
CA GLY A 466 -21.11 3.71 -22.90
C GLY A 466 -21.36 4.79 -23.93
N GLY A 467 -22.21 5.73 -23.55
CA GLY A 467 -22.54 6.91 -24.33
C GLY A 467 -22.42 8.16 -23.49
N THR A 468 -21.86 9.22 -24.05
CA THR A 468 -21.78 10.54 -23.43
C THR A 468 -22.54 11.55 -24.28
N TYR A 469 -23.45 12.28 -23.64
CA TYR A 469 -24.11 13.47 -24.16
C TYR A 469 -23.39 14.71 -23.63
N ASN A 470 -23.00 15.63 -24.51
CA ASN A 470 -22.40 16.90 -24.13
C ASN A 470 -22.98 18.02 -24.99
N TYR A 471 -23.67 18.96 -24.34
CA TYR A 471 -24.23 20.12 -25.01
C TYR A 471 -23.85 21.42 -24.30
N ALA A 472 -23.29 22.35 -25.07
CA ALA A 472 -22.99 23.70 -24.63
C ALA A 472 -24.10 24.65 -25.09
N PHE A 473 -24.82 25.24 -24.15
CA PHE A 473 -25.90 26.17 -24.46
C PHE A 473 -25.31 27.53 -24.89
N PRO A 474 -25.97 28.25 -25.81
CA PRO A 474 -25.61 29.61 -26.13
C PRO A 474 -25.83 30.52 -24.91
N LYS A 475 -24.91 31.46 -24.67
CA LYS A 475 -25.04 32.43 -23.56
C LYS A 475 -26.19 33.39 -23.82
N ALA A 476 -27.25 33.30 -23.03
CA ALA A 476 -28.40 34.20 -23.07
C ALA A 476 -28.29 35.29 -21.98
N GLU A 477 -27.21 36.09 -22.02
CA GLU A 477 -26.99 37.14 -21.01
C GLU A 477 -28.04 38.26 -21.12
N LEU A 478 -28.96 38.32 -20.16
CA LEU A 478 -29.92 39.41 -19.99
C LEU A 478 -29.31 40.49 -19.10
N GLU A 479 -29.08 41.68 -19.63
CA GLU A 479 -28.57 42.86 -18.91
C GLU A 479 -29.62 44.00 -18.94
N PRO A 480 -30.71 43.89 -18.16
CA PRO A 480 -31.93 44.72 -18.32
C PRO A 480 -31.70 46.23 -18.17
N PHE A 481 -30.63 46.64 -17.48
CA PHE A 481 -30.36 48.04 -17.16
C PHE A 481 -29.10 48.61 -17.84
N LYS A 482 -28.45 47.85 -18.74
CA LYS A 482 -27.19 48.26 -19.39
C LYS A 482 -27.28 49.62 -20.10
N ASP A 483 -28.40 49.87 -20.77
CA ASP A 483 -28.62 51.08 -21.58
C ASP A 483 -29.27 52.23 -20.81
N ALA A 484 -29.67 52.00 -19.54
CA ALA A 484 -30.28 53.02 -18.70
C ALA A 484 -29.25 54.08 -18.29
N LYS A 485 -29.33 55.26 -18.93
CA LYS A 485 -28.41 56.38 -18.67
C LYS A 485 -28.55 56.96 -17.25
N TRP A 486 -29.72 56.88 -16.63
CA TRP A 486 -29.94 57.35 -15.25
C TRP A 486 -29.25 56.48 -14.19
N LEU A 487 -28.94 55.21 -14.51
CA LEU A 487 -28.17 54.29 -13.69
C LEU A 487 -26.65 54.40 -13.89
N SER A 488 -26.17 55.38 -14.67
CA SER A 488 -24.74 55.63 -14.87
C SER A 488 -24.05 56.33 -13.69
N ASN A 489 -24.80 56.70 -12.64
CA ASN A 489 -24.23 57.23 -11.41
C ASN A 489 -23.32 56.19 -10.73
N ARG A 490 -22.19 56.64 -10.21
CA ARG A 490 -21.14 55.81 -9.58
C ARG A 490 -21.65 54.92 -8.45
N TYR A 491 -22.71 55.31 -7.76
CA TYR A 491 -23.34 54.54 -6.67
C TYR A 491 -24.45 53.58 -7.14
N LEU A 492 -24.96 53.75 -8.36
CA LEU A 492 -26.03 52.92 -8.95
C LEU A 492 -25.48 51.91 -9.97
N GLN A 493 -24.16 51.81 -10.10
CA GLN A 493 -23.47 50.95 -11.05
C GLN A 493 -23.78 49.46 -10.82
N PHE A 494 -24.06 49.03 -9.57
CA PHE A 494 -24.44 47.65 -9.27
C PHE A 494 -25.79 47.24 -9.90
N LEU A 495 -26.75 48.17 -10.00
CA LEU A 495 -28.03 47.94 -10.68
C LEU A 495 -27.85 47.92 -12.19
N LYS A 496 -26.97 48.77 -12.72
CA LYS A 496 -26.66 48.83 -14.15
C LYS A 496 -25.98 47.56 -14.66
N ASP A 497 -25.10 46.99 -13.84
CA ASP A 497 -24.33 45.78 -14.14
C ASP A 497 -25.06 44.48 -13.74
N LEU A 498 -26.34 44.58 -13.33
CA LEU A 498 -27.18 43.43 -13.08
C LEU A 498 -27.31 42.62 -14.37
N ASN A 499 -26.93 41.35 -14.27
CA ASN A 499 -26.91 40.43 -15.39
C ASN A 499 -27.49 39.10 -14.90
N PHE A 500 -28.21 38.42 -15.78
CA PHE A 500 -28.84 37.14 -15.49
C PHE A 500 -28.74 36.25 -16.72
N ASN A 501 -28.25 35.04 -16.54
CA ASN A 501 -28.23 34.03 -17.59
C ASN A 501 -29.23 32.92 -17.23
N PRO A 502 -30.40 32.85 -17.90
CA PRO A 502 -31.43 31.87 -17.60
C PRO A 502 -31.07 30.44 -18.02
N LEU A 503 -30.08 30.27 -18.91
CA LEU A 503 -29.65 28.96 -19.39
C LEU A 503 -28.34 28.53 -18.72
N PRO A 504 -28.15 27.23 -18.43
CA PRO A 504 -26.85 26.70 -18.02
C PRO A 504 -25.82 26.94 -19.13
N ASN A 505 -24.54 26.89 -18.82
CA ASN A 505 -23.46 27.02 -19.81
C ASN A 505 -23.27 25.71 -20.59
N ASN A 506 -23.32 24.58 -19.89
CA ASN A 506 -23.28 23.27 -20.49
C ASN A 506 -24.00 22.24 -19.61
N PHE A 507 -24.38 21.15 -20.25
CA PHE A 507 -24.89 19.95 -19.61
C PHE A 507 -24.18 18.75 -20.22
N THR A 508 -23.59 17.93 -19.36
CA THR A 508 -22.98 16.66 -19.73
C THR A 508 -23.67 15.53 -19.01
N ALA A 509 -23.99 14.45 -19.72
CA ALA A 509 -24.47 13.21 -19.13
C ALA A 509 -23.71 12.03 -19.74
N GLY A 510 -23.40 11.02 -18.94
CA GLY A 510 -22.73 9.81 -19.38
C GLY A 510 -23.43 8.60 -18.80
N LEU A 511 -23.53 7.55 -19.61
CA LEU A 511 -23.98 6.24 -19.18
C LEU A 511 -22.95 5.21 -19.65
N ASN A 512 -22.55 4.30 -18.78
CA ASN A 512 -21.54 3.30 -19.05
C ASN A 512 -21.92 1.95 -18.42
N VAL A 513 -22.13 0.93 -19.24
CA VAL A 513 -22.39 -0.44 -18.83
C VAL A 513 -21.07 -1.20 -18.86
N VAL A 514 -20.66 -1.73 -17.70
CA VAL A 514 -19.45 -2.54 -17.56
C VAL A 514 -19.87 -3.94 -17.15
N ARG A 515 -19.54 -4.94 -17.96
CA ARG A 515 -19.78 -6.35 -17.65
C ARG A 515 -18.46 -7.08 -17.60
N GLN A 516 -18.20 -7.77 -16.51
CA GLN A 516 -17.07 -8.70 -16.37
C GLN A 516 -17.64 -10.07 -16.01
N PHE A 517 -17.28 -11.07 -16.79
CA PHE A 517 -17.72 -12.44 -16.63
C PHE A 517 -16.49 -13.33 -16.69
N ASN A 518 -16.23 -14.05 -15.59
CA ASN A 518 -15.08 -14.93 -15.46
C ASN A 518 -15.57 -16.33 -15.09
N THR A 519 -15.05 -17.35 -15.75
CA THR A 519 -15.30 -18.74 -15.38
C THR A 519 -13.99 -19.52 -15.36
N GLN A 520 -13.80 -20.34 -14.32
CA GLN A 520 -12.59 -21.12 -14.11
C GLN A 520 -12.96 -22.55 -13.70
N LYS A 521 -12.46 -23.54 -14.45
CA LYS A 521 -12.56 -24.95 -14.13
C LYS A 521 -11.16 -25.52 -13.90
N PHE A 522 -10.90 -25.99 -12.68
CA PHE A 522 -9.66 -26.69 -12.36
C PHE A 522 -9.63 -28.06 -13.01
N ARG A 523 -8.45 -28.46 -13.48
CA ARG A 523 -8.22 -29.78 -14.05
C ARG A 523 -8.19 -30.82 -12.93
N ASP A 524 -8.86 -31.94 -13.16
CA ASP A 524 -8.74 -33.11 -12.30
C ASP A 524 -7.62 -34.00 -12.83
N LEU A 525 -6.56 -34.17 -12.04
CA LEU A 525 -5.35 -34.90 -12.41
C LEU A 525 -5.46 -36.42 -12.11
N GLN A 526 -6.53 -36.87 -11.46
CA GLN A 526 -6.70 -38.27 -11.05
C GLN A 526 -7.49 -39.12 -12.06
N LEU A 527 -8.06 -38.51 -13.09
CA LEU A 527 -9.02 -39.15 -14.01
C LEU A 527 -8.41 -40.08 -15.07
N ASP A 528 -7.10 -40.33 -15.05
CA ASP A 528 -6.42 -41.14 -16.09
C ASP A 528 -5.48 -42.23 -15.55
N THR A 529 -5.37 -42.44 -14.23
CA THR A 529 -4.36 -43.40 -13.69
C THR A 529 -4.91 -44.70 -13.12
N ASN A 530 -6.23 -44.90 -13.06
CA ASN A 530 -6.90 -46.21 -12.97
C ASN A 530 -8.38 -46.00 -12.64
N PRO A 531 -9.34 -46.46 -13.46
CA PRO A 531 -10.69 -46.67 -12.96
C PRO A 531 -10.63 -47.76 -11.88
N VAL A 532 -10.65 -47.38 -10.61
CA VAL A 532 -10.82 -48.34 -9.51
C VAL A 532 -12.26 -48.82 -9.55
N ASP A 533 -12.44 -50.02 -10.08
CA ASP A 533 -13.60 -50.86 -9.87
C ASP A 533 -13.47 -51.47 -8.46
N LEU A 534 -13.99 -50.75 -7.47
CA LEU A 534 -14.03 -51.14 -6.06
C LEU A 534 -14.86 -52.42 -5.87
N ASN A 535 -15.71 -52.76 -6.83
CA ASN A 535 -16.72 -53.81 -6.75
C ASN A 535 -16.39 -55.06 -7.58
N GLY A 536 -15.38 -54.98 -8.46
CA GLY A 536 -14.94 -56.06 -9.34
C GLY A 536 -15.94 -56.44 -10.44
N ASP A 537 -16.84 -55.54 -10.84
CA ASP A 537 -17.89 -55.80 -11.84
C ASP A 537 -17.52 -55.39 -13.28
N GLY A 538 -16.32 -54.86 -13.48
CA GLY A 538 -15.80 -54.33 -14.74
C GLY A 538 -16.32 -52.94 -15.09
N ILE A 539 -17.00 -52.25 -14.17
CA ILE A 539 -17.53 -50.90 -14.32
C ILE A 539 -16.80 -49.98 -13.31
N PRO A 540 -16.17 -48.88 -13.74
CA PRO A 540 -15.52 -47.94 -12.82
C PRO A 540 -16.52 -47.39 -11.79
N ASP A 541 -16.28 -47.62 -10.49
CA ASP A 541 -17.18 -47.16 -9.42
C ASP A 541 -17.01 -45.68 -9.08
N ALA A 542 -15.85 -45.11 -9.38
CA ALA A 542 -15.62 -43.69 -9.32
C ALA A 542 -16.24 -43.02 -10.56
N GLN A 543 -17.53 -42.68 -10.49
CA GLN A 543 -18.10 -41.70 -11.39
C GLN A 543 -17.30 -40.40 -11.23
N ASN A 544 -16.58 -39.98 -12.28
CA ASN A 544 -15.87 -38.70 -12.38
C ASN A 544 -16.62 -37.57 -11.66
N ILE A 545 -16.23 -37.24 -10.43
CA ILE A 545 -16.72 -36.04 -9.74
C ILE A 545 -15.94 -34.87 -10.35
N THR A 546 -16.29 -34.48 -11.58
CA THR A 546 -15.66 -33.34 -12.23
C THR A 546 -15.95 -32.09 -11.40
N LEU A 547 -14.90 -31.32 -11.06
CA LEU A 547 -15.07 -30.06 -10.35
C LEU A 547 -15.97 -29.12 -11.16
N ALA A 548 -17.00 -28.57 -10.51
CA ALA A 548 -17.86 -27.58 -11.13
C ALA A 548 -17.07 -26.30 -11.44
N PRO A 549 -17.35 -25.61 -12.56
CA PRO A 549 -16.70 -24.35 -12.87
C PRO A 549 -17.08 -23.29 -11.83
N LEU A 550 -16.10 -22.51 -11.39
CA LEU A 550 -16.29 -21.33 -10.57
C LEU A 550 -16.61 -20.15 -11.48
N THR A 551 -17.77 -19.51 -11.29
CA THR A 551 -18.18 -18.36 -12.10
C THR A 551 -18.26 -17.10 -11.27
N ASN A 552 -17.57 -16.05 -11.71
CA ASN A 552 -17.61 -14.72 -11.12
C ASN A 552 -18.23 -13.72 -12.10
N ARG A 553 -19.20 -12.95 -11.64
CA ARG A 553 -19.97 -11.98 -12.44
C ARG A 553 -19.89 -10.62 -11.76
N ASN A 554 -19.28 -9.64 -12.42
CA ASN A 554 -19.25 -8.25 -11.97
C ASN A 554 -19.90 -7.36 -13.04
N PHE A 555 -21.21 -7.14 -12.87
CA PHE A 555 -22.03 -6.39 -13.81
C PHE A 555 -22.48 -5.07 -13.19
N THR A 556 -22.10 -3.96 -13.81
CA THR A 556 -22.38 -2.61 -13.31
C THR A 556 -22.87 -1.67 -14.39
N MET A 557 -23.65 -0.68 -13.98
CA MET A 557 -24.13 0.41 -14.82
C MET A 557 -23.87 1.73 -14.12
N ASN A 558 -22.90 2.47 -14.64
CA ASN A 558 -22.44 3.72 -14.08
C ASN A 558 -23.06 4.86 -14.88
N HIS A 559 -23.62 5.85 -14.19
CA HIS A 559 -24.17 7.03 -14.84
C HIS A 559 -23.75 8.29 -14.10
N GLN A 560 -23.42 9.30 -14.89
CA GLN A 560 -22.90 10.56 -14.39
C GLN A 560 -23.57 11.72 -15.11
N TYR A 561 -23.71 12.85 -14.41
CA TYR A 561 -24.12 14.10 -15.04
C TYR A 561 -23.38 15.27 -14.41
N ALA A 562 -23.20 16.34 -15.19
CA ALA A 562 -22.71 17.60 -14.69
C ALA A 562 -23.40 18.78 -15.39
N ILE A 563 -23.70 19.80 -14.58
CA ILE A 563 -24.36 21.04 -14.99
C ILE A 563 -23.46 22.18 -14.55
N ASN A 564 -22.95 22.94 -15.52
CA ASN A 564 -22.25 24.19 -15.24
C ASN A 564 -23.17 25.37 -15.55
N TRP A 565 -23.39 26.25 -14.60
CA TRP A 565 -24.28 27.39 -14.74
C TRP A 565 -23.70 28.67 -14.10
N ASP A 566 -23.22 29.57 -14.95
CA ASP A 566 -22.92 30.96 -14.62
C ASP A 566 -24.22 31.76 -14.57
N LEU A 567 -25.00 31.63 -13.49
CA LEU A 567 -26.27 32.33 -13.31
C LEU A 567 -26.11 33.85 -13.46
N THR A 568 -24.99 34.39 -12.95
CA THR A 568 -24.54 35.77 -13.16
C THR A 568 -23.02 35.79 -13.33
N LYS A 569 -22.45 36.90 -13.81
CA LYS A 569 -21.00 37.16 -13.86
C LYS A 569 -20.31 37.10 -12.48
N SER A 570 -21.09 37.11 -11.41
CA SER A 570 -20.64 36.99 -10.02
C SER A 570 -21.01 35.66 -9.37
N LEU A 571 -21.91 34.85 -9.93
CA LEU A 571 -22.44 33.64 -9.32
C LEU A 571 -22.35 32.47 -10.29
N GLN A 572 -21.50 31.50 -9.97
CA GLN A 572 -21.28 30.29 -10.73
C GLN A 572 -21.72 29.10 -9.91
N ILE A 573 -22.47 28.19 -10.53
CA ILE A 573 -22.98 26.96 -9.93
C ILE A 573 -22.46 25.80 -10.77
N ASN A 574 -21.80 24.84 -10.13
CA ASN A 574 -21.41 23.57 -10.72
C ASN A 574 -22.09 22.46 -9.91
N LEU A 575 -22.88 21.62 -10.56
CA LEU A 575 -23.50 20.45 -9.97
C LEU A 575 -23.03 19.24 -10.75
N SER A 576 -22.45 18.25 -10.08
CA SER A 576 -22.07 16.98 -10.69
C SER A 576 -22.51 15.82 -9.81
N ALA A 577 -22.95 14.72 -10.41
CA ALA A 577 -23.18 13.48 -9.70
C ALA A 577 -22.66 12.29 -10.50
N ASN A 578 -22.24 11.25 -9.77
CA ASN A 578 -21.88 9.95 -10.29
C ASN A 578 -22.57 8.87 -9.46
N SER A 579 -23.07 7.83 -10.11
CA SER A 579 -23.93 6.84 -9.50
C SER A 579 -23.65 5.49 -10.15
N ASP A 580 -23.20 4.54 -9.34
CA ASP A 580 -22.88 3.19 -9.77
C ASP A 580 -24.01 2.26 -9.33
N ARG A 581 -24.51 1.47 -10.28
CA ARG A 581 -25.54 0.45 -10.03
C ARG A 581 -24.96 -0.92 -10.27
N LEU A 582 -25.31 -1.88 -9.42
CA LEU A 582 -24.92 -3.28 -9.55
C LEU A 582 -26.08 -4.07 -10.13
N ILE A 583 -25.80 -4.89 -11.14
CA ILE A 583 -26.77 -5.73 -11.81
C ILE A 583 -26.66 -7.14 -11.25
N ARG A 584 -27.75 -7.65 -10.68
CA ARG A 584 -27.80 -8.95 -10.01
C ARG A 584 -28.92 -9.87 -10.51
N SER A 585 -29.43 -9.62 -11.72
CA SER A 585 -30.52 -10.40 -12.32
C SER A 585 -30.15 -11.86 -12.65
N TYR A 586 -28.89 -12.25 -12.42
CA TYR A 586 -28.44 -13.64 -12.44
C TYR A 586 -28.72 -14.40 -11.14
N VAL A 587 -29.18 -13.73 -10.08
CA VAL A 587 -29.59 -14.34 -8.81
C VAL A 587 -31.10 -14.40 -8.76
N ASN A 588 -31.66 -15.60 -8.57
CA ASN A 588 -33.09 -15.83 -8.45
C ASN A 588 -33.61 -15.42 -7.07
N GLU A 589 -34.94 -15.37 -6.89
CA GLU A 589 -35.57 -14.98 -5.62
C GLU A 589 -35.25 -15.94 -4.46
N ASP A 590 -34.87 -17.18 -4.74
CA ASP A 590 -34.45 -18.21 -3.77
C ASP A 590 -32.93 -18.21 -3.51
N ASP A 591 -32.22 -17.15 -3.90
CA ASP A 591 -30.75 -16.99 -3.88
C ASP A 591 -29.98 -18.03 -4.72
N SER A 592 -30.66 -18.84 -5.55
CA SER A 592 -29.98 -19.69 -6.53
C SER A 592 -29.39 -18.86 -7.67
N ILE A 593 -28.22 -19.27 -8.17
CA ILE A 593 -27.53 -18.60 -9.27
C ILE A 593 -28.00 -19.23 -10.59
N ASN A 594 -28.47 -18.38 -11.51
CA ASN A 594 -28.74 -18.79 -12.88
C ASN A 594 -27.41 -18.88 -13.66
N GLU A 595 -26.88 -20.10 -13.81
CA GLU A 595 -25.60 -20.31 -14.50
C GLU A 595 -25.64 -20.00 -16.00
N ASP A 596 -26.83 -20.04 -16.63
CA ASP A 596 -27.01 -19.68 -18.03
C ASP A 596 -26.91 -18.16 -18.29
N TYR A 597 -26.80 -17.35 -17.23
CA TYR A 597 -26.67 -15.90 -17.35
C TYR A 597 -25.27 -15.50 -17.83
N THR A 598 -25.19 -15.23 -19.15
CA THR A 598 -23.96 -14.79 -19.84
C THR A 598 -23.76 -13.28 -19.82
N ILE A 599 -22.64 -12.81 -20.36
CA ILE A 599 -22.29 -11.38 -20.45
C ILE A 599 -23.27 -10.53 -21.29
N TRP A 600 -24.04 -11.15 -22.19
CA TRP A 600 -24.97 -10.47 -23.11
C TRP A 600 -26.44 -10.51 -22.64
N THR A 601 -26.76 -11.33 -21.64
CA THR A 601 -28.11 -11.45 -21.09
C THR A 601 -28.51 -10.17 -20.36
N ASP A 602 -29.73 -9.68 -20.60
CA ASP A 602 -30.30 -8.42 -20.07
C ASP A 602 -29.29 -7.27 -20.01
N PHE A 603 -28.63 -7.00 -21.14
CA PHE A 603 -27.48 -6.09 -21.23
C PHE A 603 -27.77 -4.67 -20.68
N PHE A 604 -28.99 -4.16 -20.88
CA PHE A 604 -29.42 -2.82 -20.44
C PHE A 604 -30.24 -2.82 -19.14
N ASP A 605 -30.15 -3.88 -18.34
CA ASP A 605 -30.72 -3.89 -17.00
C ASP A 605 -30.18 -2.73 -16.14
N GLU A 606 -31.09 -2.00 -15.51
CA GLU A 606 -30.76 -0.86 -14.64
C GLU A 606 -30.14 -1.32 -13.32
N GLY A 607 -30.37 -2.57 -12.90
CA GLY A 607 -29.87 -3.12 -11.65
C GLY A 607 -30.32 -2.34 -10.41
N ILE A 608 -29.61 -2.53 -9.30
CA ILE A 608 -29.87 -1.87 -8.00
C ILE A 608 -28.74 -0.88 -7.66
N PRO A 609 -29.02 0.24 -6.97
CA PRO A 609 -27.98 1.21 -6.61
C PRO A 609 -26.89 0.57 -5.74
N ASN A 610 -25.63 0.92 -5.98
CA ASN A 610 -24.48 0.45 -5.19
C ASN A 610 -23.74 1.63 -4.52
N SER A 611 -23.50 2.70 -5.28
CA SER A 611 -22.92 3.94 -4.78
C SER A 611 -23.58 5.14 -5.45
N HIS A 612 -23.66 6.26 -4.76
CA HIS A 612 -24.05 7.54 -5.35
C HIS A 612 -23.24 8.66 -4.70
N SER A 613 -22.66 9.52 -5.52
CA SER A 613 -21.90 10.69 -5.10
C SER A 613 -22.40 11.92 -5.83
N GLN A 614 -22.63 13.00 -5.10
CA GLN A 614 -23.12 14.26 -5.63
C GLN A 614 -22.26 15.39 -5.07
N GLN A 615 -21.89 16.34 -5.92
CA GLN A 615 -21.16 17.54 -5.55
C GLN A 615 -21.84 18.78 -6.10
N LEU A 616 -22.08 19.76 -5.23
CA LEU A 616 -22.54 21.11 -5.58
C LEU A 616 -21.46 22.12 -5.20
N GLN A 617 -20.97 22.89 -6.16
CA GLN A 617 -20.06 24.00 -5.93
C GLN A 617 -20.70 25.32 -6.37
N LEU A 618 -20.90 26.22 -5.41
CA LEU A 618 -21.37 27.57 -5.62
C LEU A 618 -20.23 28.56 -5.38
N THR A 619 -19.87 29.34 -6.39
CA THR A 619 -18.86 30.40 -6.28
C THR A 619 -19.53 31.76 -6.47
N TYR A 620 -19.54 32.58 -5.41
CA TYR A 620 -20.07 33.93 -5.41
C TYR A 620 -18.97 34.98 -5.19
N LYS A 621 -18.69 35.76 -6.22
CA LYS A 621 -17.81 36.93 -6.16
C LYS A 621 -18.60 38.14 -5.66
N LEU A 622 -18.33 38.54 -4.43
CA LEU A 622 -19.02 39.67 -3.78
C LEU A 622 -18.72 40.98 -4.55
N PRO A 623 -19.75 41.74 -4.97
CA PRO A 623 -19.60 42.90 -5.86
C PRO A 623 -19.16 44.18 -5.13
N PHE A 624 -18.20 44.08 -4.20
CA PHE A 624 -17.68 45.24 -3.45
C PHE A 624 -17.02 46.29 -4.36
N ASP A 625 -16.48 45.87 -5.51
CA ASP A 625 -15.91 46.74 -6.53
C ASP A 625 -16.94 47.65 -7.22
N LYS A 626 -18.23 47.30 -7.14
CA LYS A 626 -19.34 48.11 -7.66
C LYS A 626 -19.71 49.28 -6.75
N PHE A 627 -19.34 49.22 -5.47
CA PHE A 627 -19.58 50.30 -4.51
C PHE A 627 -18.30 51.13 -4.33
N PRO A 628 -18.28 52.43 -4.71
CA PRO A 628 -17.06 53.25 -4.67
C PRO A 628 -16.35 53.30 -3.32
N PHE A 629 -17.12 53.25 -2.23
CA PHE A 629 -16.59 53.26 -0.87
C PHE A 629 -16.09 51.89 -0.40
N LEU A 630 -16.44 50.79 -1.08
CA LEU A 630 -15.97 49.42 -0.81
C LEU A 630 -15.02 48.88 -1.89
N ALA A 631 -14.71 49.65 -2.94
CA ALA A 631 -13.88 49.21 -4.07
C ALA A 631 -12.42 48.85 -3.69
N PHE A 632 -12.04 49.10 -2.44
CA PHE A 632 -10.80 48.64 -1.83
C PHE A 632 -10.86 47.17 -1.40
N ALA A 633 -12.05 46.62 -1.15
CA ALA A 633 -12.28 45.24 -0.77
C ALA A 633 -12.58 44.35 -1.99
N LYS A 634 -12.05 43.14 -1.98
CA LYS A 634 -12.43 42.03 -2.87
C LYS A 634 -12.71 40.82 -1.99
N ALA A 635 -13.83 40.16 -2.19
CA ALA A 635 -14.10 38.93 -1.47
C ALA A 635 -14.76 37.90 -2.41
N ASN A 636 -14.32 36.67 -2.31
CA ASN A 636 -14.90 35.52 -3.00
C ASN A 636 -15.42 34.55 -1.94
N TYR A 637 -16.67 34.14 -2.07
CA TYR A 637 -17.29 33.10 -1.28
C TYR A 637 -17.45 31.85 -2.14
N THR A 638 -16.91 30.72 -1.70
CA THR A 638 -17.10 29.42 -2.33
C THR A 638 -17.76 28.50 -1.32
N TYR A 639 -18.88 27.90 -1.71
CA TYR A 639 -19.56 26.86 -0.96
C TYR A 639 -19.46 25.57 -1.77
N THR A 640 -18.85 24.54 -1.20
CA THR A 640 -18.81 23.21 -1.80
C THR A 640 -19.53 22.24 -0.88
N SER A 641 -20.49 21.50 -1.43
CA SER A 641 -21.24 20.45 -0.74
C SER A 641 -20.97 19.13 -1.44
N ASN A 642 -20.83 18.06 -0.67
CA ASN A 642 -20.75 16.69 -1.15
C ASN A 642 -21.81 15.86 -0.42
N PHE A 643 -22.45 14.94 -1.14
CA PHE A 643 -23.35 13.94 -0.58
C PHE A 643 -22.98 12.58 -1.16
N ASN A 644 -22.78 11.60 -0.29
CA ASN A 644 -22.46 10.24 -0.68
C ASN A 644 -23.48 9.28 -0.04
N TRP A 645 -23.84 8.25 -0.78
CA TRP A 645 -24.58 7.10 -0.28
C TRP A 645 -23.88 5.85 -0.78
N THR A 646 -23.77 4.86 0.09
CA THR A 646 -23.12 3.60 -0.24
C THR A 646 -23.95 2.48 0.32
N ARG A 647 -24.25 1.50 -0.55
CA ARG A 647 -25.00 0.31 -0.18
C ARG A 647 -24.17 -0.55 0.78
N ASN A 648 -24.82 -1.09 1.80
CA ASN A 648 -24.18 -2.05 2.69
C ASN A 648 -24.11 -3.45 2.02
N GLN A 649 -23.33 -4.38 2.59
CA GLN A 649 -23.25 -5.74 2.05
C GLN A 649 -24.59 -6.46 2.16
N GLN A 650 -24.98 -7.17 1.10
CA GLN A 650 -26.27 -7.88 1.04
C GLN A 650 -26.44 -8.92 2.15
N GLN A 651 -25.34 -9.57 2.58
CA GLN A 651 -25.37 -10.60 3.61
C GLN A 651 -26.03 -10.10 4.90
N PHE A 652 -25.95 -8.81 5.20
CA PHE A 652 -26.58 -8.21 6.39
C PHE A 652 -28.08 -7.89 6.23
N ILE A 653 -28.63 -8.00 5.03
CA ILE A 653 -30.05 -7.73 4.72
C ILE A 653 -30.89 -9.00 4.88
N GLN A 654 -30.29 -10.19 4.75
CA GLN A 654 -30.97 -11.50 4.71
C GLN A 654 -30.73 -12.37 5.94
N LEU A 655 -30.18 -11.83 7.04
CA LEU A 655 -29.96 -12.62 8.26
C LEU A 655 -31.29 -12.89 8.97
N ASP A 656 -31.59 -14.18 9.20
CA ASP A 656 -32.80 -14.60 9.92
C ASP A 656 -32.87 -13.97 11.32
N GLY A 657 -33.99 -13.31 11.62
CA GLY A 657 -34.23 -12.64 12.90
C GLY A 657 -33.51 -11.29 13.09
N ILE A 658 -32.74 -10.82 12.10
CA ILE A 658 -32.02 -9.55 12.16
C ILE A 658 -32.67 -8.56 11.17
N PRO A 659 -33.13 -7.37 11.63
CA PRO A 659 -33.68 -6.36 10.73
C PRO A 659 -32.57 -5.76 9.86
N ASN A 660 -32.94 -5.19 8.70
CA ASN A 660 -32.01 -4.56 7.76
C ASN A 660 -31.06 -3.57 8.48
N LEU A 661 -29.75 -3.86 8.44
CA LEU A 661 -28.71 -3.02 9.04
C LEU A 661 -28.53 -1.67 8.35
N GLY A 662 -29.21 -1.44 7.22
CA GLY A 662 -29.23 -0.18 6.48
C GLY A 662 -27.95 0.11 5.71
N ASN A 663 -28.05 1.09 4.82
CA ASN A 663 -26.97 1.65 4.02
C ASN A 663 -26.28 2.79 4.78
N THR A 664 -25.25 3.39 4.20
CA THR A 664 -24.57 4.54 4.81
C THR A 664 -24.77 5.80 3.98
N ILE A 665 -25.00 6.94 4.64
CA ILE A 665 -25.02 8.24 3.98
C ILE A 665 -23.99 9.17 4.62
N GLN A 666 -23.39 10.01 3.78
CA GLN A 666 -22.42 11.01 4.19
C GLN A 666 -22.77 12.34 3.55
N ASN A 667 -22.50 13.40 4.27
CA ASN A 667 -22.65 14.76 3.81
C ASN A 667 -21.40 15.53 4.25
N ALA A 668 -20.88 16.38 3.37
CA ALA A 668 -19.87 17.35 3.76
C ALA A 668 -20.18 18.71 3.15
N ASN A 669 -19.87 19.79 3.87
CA ASN A 669 -19.86 21.13 3.33
C ASN A 669 -18.52 21.82 3.58
N THR A 670 -18.21 22.81 2.75
CA THR A 670 -17.04 23.67 2.93
C THR A 670 -17.40 25.08 2.52
N HIS A 671 -17.40 25.98 3.49
CA HIS A 671 -17.54 27.41 3.31
C HIS A 671 -16.14 28.04 3.26
N ARG A 672 -15.80 28.70 2.15
CA ARG A 672 -14.52 29.39 2.01
C ARG A 672 -14.75 30.85 1.64
N ILE A 673 -14.32 31.76 2.48
CA ILE A 673 -14.33 33.20 2.24
C ILE A 673 -12.88 33.67 2.09
N ASN A 674 -12.52 34.11 0.88
CA ASN A 674 -11.21 34.67 0.58
C ASN A 674 -11.35 36.17 0.35
N GLY A 675 -10.94 36.96 1.35
CA GLY A 675 -10.97 38.42 1.37
C GLY A 675 -9.60 39.04 1.11
N THR A 676 -9.53 40.07 0.29
CA THR A 676 -8.35 40.94 0.12
C THR A 676 -8.77 42.39 0.15
N LEU A 677 -8.18 43.16 1.07
CA LEU A 677 -8.35 44.61 1.19
C LEU A 677 -7.10 45.32 0.66
N ASP A 678 -7.27 46.14 -0.37
CA ASP A 678 -6.27 47.02 -0.96
C ASP A 678 -6.44 48.43 -0.38
N LEU A 679 -5.84 48.66 0.79
CA LEU A 679 -6.04 49.89 1.56
C LEU A 679 -5.47 51.13 0.84
N ASP A 680 -4.54 50.97 -0.12
CA ASP A 680 -4.10 52.08 -0.96
C ASP A 680 -5.26 52.71 -1.74
N LYS A 681 -6.27 51.92 -2.13
CA LYS A 681 -7.50 52.47 -2.75
C LYS A 681 -8.39 53.16 -1.72
N LEU A 682 -8.52 52.60 -0.52
CA LEU A 682 -9.28 53.23 0.57
C LEU A 682 -8.68 54.59 0.93
N TYR A 683 -7.38 54.66 1.13
CA TYR A 683 -6.66 55.89 1.45
C TYR A 683 -6.81 56.95 0.38
N LYS A 684 -6.74 56.58 -0.91
CA LYS A 684 -7.03 57.51 -2.01
C LYS A 684 -8.48 58.00 -1.99
N TYR A 685 -9.44 57.14 -1.67
CA TYR A 685 -10.85 57.49 -1.58
C TYR A 685 -11.14 58.48 -0.43
N VAL A 686 -10.52 58.29 0.74
CA VAL A 686 -10.63 59.21 1.89
C VAL A 686 -9.71 60.45 1.80
N GLY A 687 -8.95 60.61 0.70
CA GLY A 687 -8.11 61.79 0.45
C GLY A 687 -6.71 61.77 1.08
N LEU A 688 -6.26 60.64 1.62
CA LEU A 688 -4.94 60.45 2.23
C LEU A 688 -3.87 60.12 1.17
N GLU A 689 -3.60 61.07 0.26
CA GLU A 689 -2.57 60.93 -0.77
C GLU A 689 -1.24 61.64 -0.43
N LYS A 690 -0.12 60.99 -0.75
CA LYS A 690 1.22 61.62 -0.71
C LYS A 690 1.36 62.65 -1.84
N LYS A 691 1.77 63.88 -1.51
CA LYS A 691 2.06 64.94 -2.48
C LYS A 691 3.34 64.59 -3.28
N LYS A 692 3.25 64.48 -4.60
CA LYS A 692 4.40 64.16 -5.48
C LYS A 692 5.17 65.44 -5.84
N PHE A 693 6.51 65.39 -5.85
CA PHE A 693 7.39 66.55 -6.13
C PHE A 693 8.37 66.25 -7.28
N GLY A 694 8.82 67.29 -7.99
CA GLY A 694 9.91 67.20 -8.99
C GLY A 694 9.57 66.36 -10.24
N ALA A 695 10.54 65.60 -10.76
CA ALA A 695 10.40 64.80 -11.98
C ALA A 695 9.20 63.81 -11.95
N ALA A 696 8.88 63.27 -10.77
CA ALA A 696 7.71 62.40 -10.58
C ALA A 696 6.37 63.15 -10.65
N ALA A 697 6.34 64.44 -10.27
CA ALA A 697 5.17 65.29 -10.45
C ALA A 697 5.02 65.71 -11.93
N ASN A 698 6.14 65.98 -12.62
CA ASN A 698 6.17 66.27 -14.05
C ASN A 698 5.73 65.09 -14.92
N ALA A 699 6.09 63.86 -14.56
CA ALA A 699 5.63 62.65 -15.25
C ALA A 699 4.11 62.43 -15.11
N VAL A 700 3.54 62.69 -13.92
CA VAL A 700 2.09 62.59 -13.66
C VAL A 700 1.31 63.75 -14.31
N ALA A 701 1.87 64.95 -14.35
CA ALA A 701 1.29 66.08 -15.06
C ALA A 701 1.26 65.84 -16.58
N ARG A 702 2.32 65.26 -17.14
CA ARG A 702 2.40 64.83 -18.55
C ARG A 702 1.43 63.68 -18.88
N SER A 703 1.25 62.71 -17.98
CA SER A 703 0.30 61.61 -18.20
C SER A 703 -1.17 62.06 -18.09
N ARG A 704 -1.49 63.03 -17.23
CA ARG A 704 -2.82 63.65 -17.14
C ARG A 704 -3.15 64.55 -18.35
N GLY A 705 -2.14 65.10 -19.02
CA GLY A 705 -2.29 65.82 -20.29
C GLY A 705 -2.69 64.90 -21.47
N ASN A 706 -2.06 63.72 -21.57
CA ASN A 706 -2.33 62.79 -22.68
C ASN A 706 -3.62 61.95 -22.53
N ALA A 707 -4.19 61.82 -21.33
CA ALA A 707 -5.43 61.06 -21.11
C ALA A 707 -6.70 61.81 -21.53
N ARG A 708 -6.65 63.16 -21.66
CA ARG A 708 -7.79 63.98 -22.11
C ARG A 708 -7.88 64.16 -23.64
N SER A 709 -6.91 63.68 -24.42
CA SER A 709 -6.85 63.92 -25.88
C SER A 709 -7.29 62.74 -26.78
N ARG A 710 -7.92 61.70 -26.23
CA ARG A 710 -8.41 60.54 -27.02
C ARG A 710 -9.93 60.42 -27.13
N SER A 711 -10.67 61.48 -26.83
CA SER A 711 -12.07 61.61 -27.30
C SER A 711 -12.06 62.37 -28.63
N ARG A 712 -12.24 61.62 -29.72
CA ARG A 712 -12.29 62.12 -31.10
C ARG A 712 -13.64 62.79 -31.33
N LYS A 713 -13.67 64.13 -31.45
CA LYS A 713 -14.73 64.90 -32.12
C LYS A 713 -14.09 65.81 -33.20
N PRO A 714 -14.79 66.14 -34.30
CA PRO A 714 -14.22 66.81 -35.47
C PRO A 714 -13.88 68.30 -35.21
N PRO A 715 -13.03 68.91 -36.06
CA PRO A 715 -12.37 70.18 -35.77
C PRO A 715 -13.27 71.39 -36.08
N GLY A 716 -13.34 72.33 -35.14
CA GLY A 716 -14.00 73.62 -35.32
C GLY A 716 -13.59 74.63 -34.24
N GLN A 717 -12.74 75.57 -34.67
CA GLN A 717 -12.30 76.86 -34.08
C GLN A 717 -11.75 76.96 -32.64
N PRO A 718 -10.74 77.81 -32.40
CA PRO A 718 -10.03 77.89 -31.13
C PRO A 718 -10.67 78.92 -30.19
N GLU A 719 -11.18 78.48 -29.04
CA GLU A 719 -11.38 79.36 -27.88
C GLU A 719 -10.23 79.17 -26.90
N GLU A 720 -9.45 80.24 -26.73
CA GLU A 720 -8.53 80.41 -25.61
C GLU A 720 -9.32 80.52 -24.30
N LYS A 721 -9.31 79.46 -23.50
CA LYS A 721 -9.48 79.58 -22.05
C LYS A 721 -8.21 79.13 -21.36
N ALA A 722 -7.47 80.13 -20.88
CA ALA A 722 -6.37 79.99 -19.94
C ALA A 722 -6.87 79.33 -18.65
N GLY A 723 -6.78 78.00 -18.60
CA GLY A 723 -6.99 77.19 -17.40
C GLY A 723 -5.65 76.96 -16.70
N ASP A 724 -5.52 77.58 -15.53
CA ASP A 724 -4.43 77.52 -14.54
C ASP A 724 -3.51 76.29 -14.64
N ALA A 725 -2.23 76.52 -14.90
CA ALA A 725 -1.21 75.48 -14.85
C ALA A 725 -1.18 74.87 -13.44
N PRO A 726 -1.24 73.54 -13.28
CA PRO A 726 -1.27 72.92 -11.96
C PRO A 726 0.01 73.30 -11.21
N LYS A 727 -0.12 74.07 -10.12
CA LYS A 727 0.99 74.44 -9.24
C LYS A 727 1.67 73.17 -8.73
N ILE A 728 2.81 72.82 -9.33
CA ILE A 728 3.64 71.70 -8.87
C ILE A 728 4.19 72.09 -7.49
N PRO A 729 3.86 71.34 -6.42
CA PRO A 729 4.32 71.71 -5.09
C PRO A 729 5.85 71.64 -5.00
N LYS A 730 6.49 72.68 -4.43
CA LYS A 730 7.93 72.72 -4.21
C LYS A 730 8.34 71.80 -3.05
N LYS A 731 9.52 71.17 -3.17
CA LYS A 731 10.08 70.22 -2.20
C LYS A 731 10.59 70.97 -0.95
N ASN A 732 9.70 71.32 -0.03
CA ASN A 732 10.01 71.99 1.25
C ASN A 732 9.86 71.05 2.46
N PHE A 733 10.44 71.40 3.61
CA PHE A 733 10.43 70.58 4.83
C PHE A 733 9.02 70.18 5.29
N GLY A 734 8.07 71.14 5.37
CA GLY A 734 6.68 70.85 5.76
C GLY A 734 5.97 69.87 4.81
N ASN A 735 6.25 69.96 3.51
CA ASN A 735 5.73 69.05 2.49
C ASN A 735 6.34 67.64 2.57
N LYS A 736 7.59 67.52 3.06
CA LYS A 736 8.25 66.24 3.33
C LYS A 736 7.72 65.58 4.61
N ALA A 737 7.51 66.37 5.67
CA ALA A 737 6.90 65.93 6.93
C ALA A 737 5.45 65.44 6.72
N TYR A 738 4.66 66.16 5.92
CA TYR A 738 3.31 65.74 5.51
C TYR A 738 3.31 64.36 4.84
N ASN A 739 4.19 64.11 3.87
CA ASN A 739 4.26 62.82 3.19
C ASN A 739 4.73 61.67 4.11
N THR A 740 5.56 61.96 5.11
CA THR A 740 5.97 60.98 6.11
C THR A 740 4.81 60.65 7.05
N LEU A 741 4.08 61.65 7.54
CA LEU A 741 2.91 61.46 8.39
C LEU A 741 1.81 60.67 7.67
N ILE A 742 1.48 61.06 6.44
CA ILE A 742 0.57 60.30 5.57
C ILE A 742 1.11 58.89 5.33
N GLY A 743 2.43 58.71 5.18
CA GLY A 743 3.05 57.38 5.06
C GLY A 743 2.86 56.48 6.28
N ILE A 744 2.87 57.03 7.49
CA ILE A 744 2.62 56.31 8.74
C ILE A 744 1.14 55.96 8.89
N VAL A 745 0.25 56.92 8.63
CA VAL A 745 -1.21 56.70 8.68
C VAL A 745 -1.68 55.72 7.58
N THR A 746 -0.98 55.70 6.44
CA THR A 746 -1.25 54.77 5.31
C THR A 746 -0.27 53.59 5.27
N SER A 747 0.25 53.19 6.44
CA SER A 747 1.31 52.18 6.55
C SER A 747 0.84 50.79 6.18
N VAL A 748 -0.38 50.39 6.56
CA VAL A 748 -0.95 49.10 6.17
C VAL A 748 -1.36 49.15 4.70
N LYS A 749 -0.76 48.33 3.84
CA LYS A 749 -0.99 48.37 2.39
C LYS A 749 -2.04 47.38 1.95
N ARG A 750 -1.97 46.17 2.48
CA ARG A 750 -2.82 45.06 2.08
C ARG A 750 -3.19 44.24 3.30
N ALA A 751 -4.45 43.88 3.40
CA ALA A 751 -4.93 42.86 4.33
C ALA A 751 -5.48 41.69 3.53
N GLN A 752 -5.12 40.47 3.92
CA GLN A 752 -5.72 39.24 3.40
C GLN A 752 -6.35 38.51 4.57
N ILE A 753 -7.60 38.07 4.39
CA ILE A 753 -8.36 37.35 5.40
C ILE A 753 -8.95 36.14 4.69
N ASN A 754 -8.57 34.94 5.13
CA ASN A 754 -9.12 33.70 4.63
C ASN A 754 -9.82 33.01 5.79
N TYR A 755 -11.11 32.70 5.60
CA TYR A 755 -11.89 31.90 6.52
C TYR A 755 -12.34 30.64 5.77
N GLN A 756 -12.08 29.48 6.36
CA GLN A 756 -12.56 28.21 5.87
C GLN A 756 -13.24 27.45 7.00
N GLU A 757 -14.45 26.98 6.75
CA GLU A 757 -15.21 26.11 7.63
C GLU A 757 -15.59 24.87 6.85
N THR A 758 -15.17 23.70 7.32
CA THR A 758 -15.46 22.41 6.71
C THR A 758 -16.22 21.58 7.71
N ASN A 759 -17.42 21.16 7.35
CA ASN A 759 -18.26 20.32 8.19
C ASN A 759 -18.56 19.00 7.47
N GLY A 760 -18.82 17.93 8.20
CA GLY A 760 -19.32 16.69 7.63
C GLY A 760 -20.05 15.82 8.64
N ILE A 761 -21.02 15.06 8.14
CA ILE A 761 -21.82 14.09 8.89
C ILE A 761 -21.70 12.73 8.20
N PHE A 762 -21.50 11.69 9.00
CA PHE A 762 -21.60 10.29 8.62
C PHE A 762 -22.75 9.65 9.40
N LEU A 763 -23.79 9.24 8.69
CA LEU A 763 -24.95 8.56 9.26
C LEU A 763 -25.03 7.14 8.68
N PRO A 764 -24.59 6.12 9.44
CA PRO A 764 -24.79 4.74 9.07
C PRO A 764 -26.24 4.29 9.33
N GLY A 765 -26.59 3.08 8.92
CA GLY A 765 -27.89 2.48 9.22
C GLY A 765 -29.09 3.05 8.46
N TYR A 766 -28.87 3.81 7.39
CA TYR A 766 -29.91 4.45 6.58
C TYR A 766 -30.61 3.46 5.64
N THR A 767 -31.88 3.13 5.89
CA THR A 767 -32.61 2.09 5.16
C THR A 767 -33.07 2.46 3.74
N PRO A 768 -33.38 3.73 3.38
CA PRO A 768 -33.85 4.04 2.03
C PRO A 768 -32.77 3.93 0.95
N ASP A 769 -33.20 3.44 -0.22
CA ASP A 769 -32.41 3.41 -1.44
C ASP A 769 -32.46 4.74 -2.22
N ILE A 770 -31.60 4.85 -3.22
CA ILE A 770 -31.48 6.01 -4.12
C ILE A 770 -32.08 5.71 -5.49
N GLY A 771 -32.69 6.72 -6.12
CA GLY A 771 -33.21 6.61 -7.48
C GLY A 771 -32.11 6.65 -8.54
N PHE A 772 -32.49 6.78 -9.81
CA PHE A 772 -31.51 6.90 -10.90
C PHE A 772 -30.72 8.23 -10.80
N ILE A 773 -31.39 9.38 -10.80
CA ILE A 773 -30.69 10.69 -10.82
C ILE A 773 -30.06 11.06 -9.46
N GLY A 774 -30.48 10.40 -8.38
CA GLY A 774 -30.09 10.70 -7.01
C GLY A 774 -31.29 10.68 -6.06
N THR A 775 -31.16 11.37 -4.94
CA THR A 775 -32.21 11.45 -3.90
C THR A 775 -32.30 12.86 -3.33
N LEU A 776 -33.46 13.21 -2.77
CA LEU A 776 -33.66 14.41 -1.95
C LEU A 776 -33.94 14.05 -0.48
N LYS A 777 -33.79 12.77 -0.12
CA LYS A 777 -33.92 12.25 1.24
C LYS A 777 -32.50 12.06 1.83
N PRO A 778 -32.29 12.27 3.15
CA PRO A 778 -33.30 12.55 4.16
C PRO A 778 -33.95 13.95 4.03
N THR A 779 -33.15 14.95 3.64
CA THR A 779 -33.65 16.29 3.27
C THR A 779 -32.86 16.84 2.09
N SER A 780 -33.46 17.74 1.32
CA SER A 780 -32.73 18.46 0.26
C SER A 780 -31.57 19.26 0.83
N GLY A 781 -31.73 19.81 2.03
CA GLY A 781 -30.66 20.45 2.78
C GLY A 781 -29.48 19.51 2.97
N PHE A 782 -29.72 18.30 3.49
CA PHE A 782 -28.67 17.31 3.74
C PHE A 782 -27.96 16.88 2.45
N VAL A 783 -28.70 16.65 1.37
CA VAL A 783 -28.10 16.31 0.06
C VAL A 783 -27.25 17.46 -0.51
N PHE A 784 -27.54 18.70 -0.13
CA PHE A 784 -26.77 19.89 -0.49
C PHE A 784 -25.92 20.47 0.65
N GLY A 785 -25.56 19.65 1.65
CA GLY A 785 -24.48 20.00 2.58
C GLY A 785 -24.96 20.54 3.94
N SER A 786 -26.25 20.56 4.23
CA SER A 786 -26.79 21.06 5.50
C SER A 786 -26.37 20.15 6.65
N GLN A 787 -25.87 20.75 7.73
CA GLN A 787 -25.50 20.06 8.97
C GLN A 787 -26.62 20.15 10.03
N ALA A 788 -27.85 20.40 9.61
CA ALA A 788 -29.00 20.43 10.51
C ALA A 788 -29.33 19.01 11.00
N GLU A 789 -29.90 18.92 12.21
CA GLU A 789 -30.26 17.66 12.85
C GLU A 789 -31.12 16.78 11.92
N VAL A 790 -30.57 15.62 11.57
CA VAL A 790 -31.17 14.67 10.63
C VAL A 790 -31.47 13.33 11.29
N ARG A 791 -30.84 13.02 12.44
CA ARG A 791 -30.95 11.72 13.12
C ARG A 791 -32.36 11.51 13.63
N ASP A 792 -32.90 12.47 14.38
CA ASP A 792 -34.27 12.43 14.89
C ASP A 792 -35.31 12.36 13.78
N LEU A 793 -35.10 13.11 12.69
CA LEU A 793 -35.98 13.10 11.54
C LEU A 793 -35.98 11.73 10.85
N ALA A 794 -34.79 11.16 10.64
CA ALA A 794 -34.63 9.86 10.00
C ALA A 794 -35.21 8.74 10.88
N ALA A 795 -34.99 8.78 12.20
CA ALA A 795 -35.57 7.86 13.17
C ALA A 795 -37.11 7.87 13.11
N ARG A 796 -37.73 9.06 13.29
CA ARG A 796 -39.20 9.21 13.26
C ARG A 796 -39.85 8.83 11.93
N LYS A 797 -39.09 8.84 10.83
CA LYS A 797 -39.55 8.43 9.50
C LYS A 797 -39.30 6.95 9.19
N GLY A 798 -38.70 6.20 10.13
CA GLY A 798 -38.34 4.79 9.94
C GLY A 798 -37.22 4.59 8.91
N TRP A 799 -36.36 5.59 8.73
CA TRP A 799 -35.24 5.55 7.76
C TRP A 799 -33.94 5.05 8.37
N LEU A 800 -33.94 4.67 9.65
CA LEU A 800 -32.79 4.10 10.34
C LEU A 800 -33.06 2.64 10.71
N THR A 801 -32.00 1.84 10.82
CA THR A 801 -32.08 0.46 11.26
C THR A 801 -32.69 0.35 12.66
N LEU A 802 -33.52 -0.68 12.86
CA LEU A 802 -34.13 -1.02 14.14
C LEU A 802 -33.30 -2.06 14.92
N PHE A 803 -32.12 -2.43 14.41
CA PHE A 803 -31.23 -3.36 15.08
C PHE A 803 -30.64 -2.72 16.35
N GLN A 804 -30.85 -3.36 17.50
CA GLN A 804 -30.48 -2.79 18.80
C GLN A 804 -28.97 -2.87 19.09
N ASP A 805 -28.27 -3.84 18.50
CA ASP A 805 -26.82 -4.05 18.68
C ASP A 805 -26.01 -3.46 17.51
N PHE A 806 -26.50 -2.36 16.93
CA PHE A 806 -25.85 -1.71 15.80
C PHE A 806 -24.51 -1.08 16.21
N ASN A 807 -23.43 -1.48 15.53
CA ASN A 807 -22.06 -1.15 15.93
C ASN A 807 -21.45 0.04 15.17
N GLN A 808 -22.06 0.49 14.06
CA GLN A 808 -21.52 1.61 13.29
C GLN A 808 -21.90 2.92 13.97
N GLN A 809 -20.90 3.77 14.20
CA GLN A 809 -21.06 5.02 14.91
C GLN A 809 -21.52 6.14 13.99
N TYR A 810 -22.44 6.95 14.49
CA TYR A 810 -22.68 8.27 13.93
C TYR A 810 -21.45 9.15 14.20
N SER A 811 -21.04 9.95 13.22
CA SER A 811 -19.97 10.92 13.44
C SER A 811 -20.18 12.25 12.73
N GLU A 812 -19.70 13.31 13.35
CA GLU A 812 -19.64 14.65 12.79
C GLU A 812 -18.21 15.16 12.85
N VAL A 813 -17.79 15.90 11.84
CA VAL A 813 -16.48 16.55 11.79
C VAL A 813 -16.69 18.02 11.51
N GLU A 814 -16.13 18.88 12.33
CA GLU A 814 -16.12 20.32 12.13
C GLU A 814 -14.67 20.84 12.16
N THR A 815 -14.29 21.61 11.15
CA THR A 815 -12.99 22.27 11.07
C THR A 815 -13.16 23.74 10.73
N ARG A 816 -12.72 24.63 11.62
CA ARG A 816 -12.76 26.08 11.45
C ARG A 816 -11.33 26.62 11.38
N GLN A 817 -10.98 27.25 10.27
CA GLN A 817 -9.68 27.86 10.04
C GLN A 817 -9.84 29.34 9.67
N LEU A 818 -9.14 30.20 10.40
CA LEU A 818 -9.02 31.63 10.14
C LEU A 818 -7.55 31.99 9.97
N ASP A 819 -7.20 32.53 8.81
CA ASP A 819 -5.89 33.09 8.53
C ASP A 819 -6.01 34.57 8.17
N PHE A 820 -5.16 35.40 8.77
CA PHE A 820 -5.01 36.77 8.32
C PHE A 820 -3.55 37.13 8.11
N ASN A 821 -3.33 37.99 7.11
CA ASN A 821 -2.02 38.53 6.78
C ASN A 821 -2.15 40.03 6.45
N PHE A 822 -1.54 40.86 7.29
CA PHE A 822 -1.44 42.30 7.07
C PHE A 822 -0.02 42.68 6.66
N SER A 823 0.13 43.30 5.49
CA SER A 823 1.41 43.83 5.03
C SER A 823 1.49 45.34 5.30
N VAL A 824 2.51 45.75 6.05
CA VAL A 824 2.70 47.10 6.58
C VAL A 824 4.04 47.66 6.12
N ASP A 825 4.00 48.80 5.42
CA ASP A 825 5.16 49.55 4.93
C ASP A 825 5.31 50.87 5.68
N LEU A 826 5.83 50.85 6.91
CA LEU A 826 6.03 52.05 7.75
C LEU A 826 7.08 53.01 7.18
N LEU A 827 8.23 52.49 6.74
CA LEU A 827 9.37 53.29 6.28
C LEU A 827 9.85 52.78 4.92
N LYS A 828 10.48 53.64 4.12
CA LYS A 828 11.02 53.24 2.81
C LYS A 828 12.10 52.16 3.00
N GLY A 829 11.81 50.95 2.52
CA GLY A 829 12.70 49.80 2.65
C GLY A 829 12.50 48.99 3.94
N LEU A 830 11.51 49.33 4.79
CA LEU A 830 11.03 48.53 5.91
C LEU A 830 9.68 47.91 5.53
N SER A 831 9.60 46.60 5.52
CA SER A 831 8.38 45.83 5.31
C SER A 831 8.14 44.98 6.56
N LEU A 832 6.92 45.04 7.08
CA LEU A 832 6.45 44.31 8.24
C LEU A 832 5.21 43.52 7.82
N ASP A 833 5.29 42.20 7.85
CA ASP A 833 4.15 41.33 7.63
C ASP A 833 3.67 40.78 8.97
N ILE A 834 2.40 40.99 9.28
CA ILE A 834 1.74 40.52 10.49
C ILE A 834 0.85 39.34 10.11
N LEU A 835 1.09 38.19 10.72
CA LEU A 835 0.44 36.92 10.43
C LEU A 835 -0.33 36.47 11.67
N GLY A 836 -1.53 35.92 11.49
CA GLY A 836 -2.19 35.16 12.54
C GLY A 836 -3.03 34.05 11.97
N ASN A 837 -3.15 32.99 12.75
CA ASN A 837 -3.87 31.78 12.41
C ASN A 837 -4.63 31.28 13.63
N ARG A 838 -5.85 30.80 13.40
CA ARG A 838 -6.63 30.03 14.36
C ARG A 838 -7.21 28.83 13.60
N ALA A 839 -6.90 27.63 14.05
CA ALA A 839 -7.44 26.38 13.56
C ALA A 839 -8.09 25.63 14.73
N TYR A 840 -9.32 25.19 14.54
CA TYR A 840 -10.07 24.38 15.48
C TYR A 840 -10.65 23.20 14.71
N GLN A 841 -10.41 21.99 15.20
CA GLN A 841 -10.97 20.77 14.64
C GLN A 841 -11.64 19.99 15.75
N GLU A 842 -12.85 19.51 15.48
CA GLU A 842 -13.68 18.74 16.38
C GLU A 842 -14.26 17.55 15.62
N ASN A 843 -14.19 16.37 16.22
CA ASN A 843 -14.85 15.16 15.76
C ASN A 843 -15.80 14.70 16.87
N TYR A 844 -17.07 14.64 16.57
CA TYR A 844 -18.10 14.05 17.41
C TYR A 844 -18.37 12.63 16.95
N THR A 845 -18.47 11.68 17.87
CA THR A 845 -18.80 10.28 17.57
C THR A 845 -19.74 9.75 18.64
N GLU A 846 -20.73 8.96 18.25
CA GLU A 846 -21.61 8.27 19.20
C GLU A 846 -22.08 6.93 18.63
N ASN A 847 -22.35 5.99 19.53
CA ASN A 847 -23.20 4.86 19.20
C ASN A 847 -24.67 5.32 19.30
N TYR A 848 -25.58 4.63 18.63
CA TYR A 848 -27.00 4.92 18.80
C TYR A 848 -27.85 3.67 18.61
N ARG A 849 -29.07 3.74 19.10
CA ARG A 849 -30.12 2.76 18.81
C ARG A 849 -31.45 3.48 18.63
N ILE A 850 -32.36 2.84 17.90
CA ILE A 850 -33.71 3.35 17.69
C ILE A 850 -34.68 2.52 18.51
N ASP A 851 -35.53 3.17 19.28
CA ASP A 851 -36.61 2.47 19.99
C ASP A 851 -37.60 1.86 18.98
N PRO A 852 -37.83 0.53 18.95
CA PRO A 852 -38.73 -0.10 17.99
C PRO A 852 -40.19 0.34 18.12
N ASP A 853 -40.63 0.77 19.30
CA ASP A 853 -42.04 1.10 19.57
C ASP A 853 -42.36 2.55 19.17
N ASP A 854 -41.54 3.51 19.59
CA ASP A 854 -41.78 4.95 19.40
C ASP A 854 -40.91 5.59 18.29
N LEU A 855 -40.00 4.83 17.68
CA LEU A 855 -39.06 5.29 16.65
C LEU A 855 -38.23 6.51 17.07
N THR A 856 -37.85 6.56 18.35
CA THR A 856 -37.02 7.64 18.91
C THR A 856 -35.54 7.31 18.82
N TYR A 857 -34.73 8.31 18.51
CA TYR A 857 -33.28 8.19 18.47
C TYR A 857 -32.70 8.23 19.89
N GLN A 858 -31.93 7.22 20.27
CA GLN A 858 -31.23 7.16 21.56
C GLN A 858 -29.73 7.21 21.32
N SER A 859 -29.09 8.33 21.71
CA SER A 859 -27.64 8.48 21.70
C SER A 859 -27.03 7.65 22.84
N LEU A 860 -25.96 6.92 22.53
CA LEU A 860 -25.21 6.07 23.44
C LEU A 860 -23.75 6.53 23.45
N THR A 861 -23.23 6.84 24.65
CA THR A 861 -21.81 7.18 24.88
C THR A 861 -21.26 8.23 23.89
N PRO A 862 -21.83 9.45 23.83
CA PRO A 862 -21.32 10.49 22.95
C PRO A 862 -19.92 10.92 23.38
N ASN A 863 -19.00 11.01 22.41
CA ASN A 863 -17.62 11.41 22.64
C ASN A 863 -17.20 12.45 21.61
N THR A 864 -16.55 13.51 22.07
CA THR A 864 -16.03 14.58 21.23
C THR A 864 -14.53 14.66 21.44
N TYR A 865 -13.75 14.72 20.37
CA TYR A 865 -12.32 14.90 20.45
C TYR A 865 -11.80 15.69 19.27
N GLY A 866 -10.66 16.32 19.42
CA GLY A 866 -10.18 17.25 18.40
C GLY A 866 -8.85 17.88 18.70
N ASN A 867 -8.47 18.85 17.90
CA ASN A 867 -7.24 19.61 18.10
C ASN A 867 -7.52 21.11 17.96
N PHE A 868 -6.66 21.92 18.57
CA PHE A 868 -6.77 23.36 18.53
C PHE A 868 -5.40 23.99 18.36
N ASN A 869 -5.29 24.98 17.49
CA ASN A 869 -4.07 25.72 17.26
C ASN A 869 -4.39 27.20 17.06
N ILE A 870 -3.65 28.07 17.75
CA ILE A 870 -3.81 29.50 17.60
C ILE A 870 -2.48 30.21 17.73
N THR A 871 -2.26 31.26 16.96
CA THR A 871 -1.08 32.11 17.13
C THR A 871 -1.14 32.86 18.44
N ASN A 872 -0.03 32.85 19.18
CA ASN A 872 0.06 33.40 20.53
C ASN A 872 1.29 34.31 20.69
N LEU A 873 1.39 35.08 21.78
CA LEU A 873 2.49 36.02 22.05
C LEU A 873 3.12 35.77 23.43
N MET A 874 4.34 35.23 23.46
CA MET A 874 5.14 34.89 24.63
C MET A 874 6.51 35.62 24.66
N ILE A 875 6.70 36.65 23.83
CA ILE A 875 7.98 37.37 23.74
C ILE A 875 8.40 38.06 25.05
N GLY A 876 7.43 38.41 25.92
CA GLY A 876 7.69 39.10 27.18
C GLY A 876 8.55 38.30 28.17
N THR A 877 8.51 36.97 28.07
CA THR A 877 9.23 36.07 28.98
C THR A 877 10.37 35.30 28.30
N ALA A 878 10.42 35.32 26.96
CA ALA A 878 11.36 34.55 26.14
C ALA A 878 12.85 34.85 26.40
N PHE A 879 13.18 36.02 26.97
CA PHE A 879 14.56 36.43 27.26
C PHE A 879 14.96 36.24 28.72
N GLN A 880 14.09 35.66 29.57
CA GLN A 880 14.42 35.37 30.96
C GLN A 880 15.41 34.19 31.04
N LYS A 881 16.32 34.23 32.03
CA LYS A 881 17.31 33.17 32.23
C LYS A 881 16.62 31.88 32.67
N SER A 882 16.78 30.81 31.90
CA SER A 882 16.32 29.46 32.24
C SER A 882 17.52 28.52 32.31
N THR A 883 17.76 27.94 33.48
CA THR A 883 18.82 26.95 33.74
C THR A 883 18.23 25.76 34.47
N ILE A 884 18.94 24.62 34.49
CA ILE A 884 18.52 23.42 35.23
C ILE A 884 18.27 23.72 36.72
N ASP A 885 19.05 24.65 37.29
CA ASP A 885 18.97 25.03 38.70
C ASP A 885 17.82 26.01 39.02
N GLY A 886 17.17 26.59 38.01
CA GLY A 886 16.07 27.54 38.23
C GLY A 886 15.66 28.38 37.02
N SER A 887 14.39 28.78 37.02
CA SER A 887 13.79 29.67 36.02
C SER A 887 12.70 30.55 36.67
N PRO A 888 12.80 31.90 36.59
CA PRO A 888 11.79 32.80 37.14
C PRO A 888 10.38 32.61 36.52
N THR A 889 10.31 32.26 35.23
CA THR A 889 9.02 31.96 34.57
C THR A 889 8.37 30.71 35.16
N PHE A 890 9.18 29.69 35.47
CA PHE A 890 8.70 28.45 36.06
C PHE A 890 8.29 28.63 37.52
N ASP A 891 9.01 29.45 38.30
CA ASP A 891 8.60 29.79 39.66
C ASP A 891 7.27 30.58 39.67
N THR A 892 7.10 31.51 38.73
CA THR A 892 5.85 32.25 38.53
C THR A 892 4.70 31.30 38.19
N PHE A 893 4.93 30.32 37.31
CA PHE A 893 3.96 29.26 37.03
C PHE A 893 3.60 28.49 38.31
N ARG A 894 4.61 28.08 39.10
CA ARG A 894 4.41 27.32 40.34
C ARG A 894 3.53 28.07 41.34
N THR A 895 3.76 29.38 41.52
CA THR A 895 2.98 30.24 42.42
C THR A 895 1.58 30.54 41.88
N ASN A 896 1.44 30.72 40.57
CA ASN A 896 0.15 31.03 39.94
C ASN A 896 -0.88 29.91 40.12
N ARG A 897 -0.47 28.64 40.25
CA ARG A 897 -1.39 27.51 40.47
C ARG A 897 -2.31 27.73 41.67
N LEU A 898 -1.79 28.18 42.80
CA LEU A 898 -2.59 28.42 44.00
C LEU A 898 -3.56 29.60 43.81
N ALA A 899 -3.12 30.66 43.13
CA ALA A 899 -3.96 31.82 42.83
C ALA A 899 -5.13 31.44 41.91
N VAL A 900 -4.88 30.62 40.88
CA VAL A 900 -5.94 30.11 39.99
C VAL A 900 -6.89 29.19 40.72
N ALA A 901 -6.39 28.24 41.50
CA ALA A 901 -7.24 27.30 42.23
C ALA A 901 -8.20 28.04 43.16
N ASN A 902 -7.71 29.05 43.90
CA ASN A 902 -8.58 29.88 44.74
C ASN A 902 -9.64 30.64 43.92
N ARG A 903 -9.28 31.17 42.73
CA ARG A 903 -10.23 31.86 41.85
C ARG A 903 -11.36 30.93 41.39
N LEU A 904 -11.00 29.74 40.88
CA LEU A 904 -11.97 28.75 40.42
C LEU A 904 -12.88 28.27 41.56
N ALA A 905 -12.31 28.06 42.75
CA ALA A 905 -13.09 27.68 43.93
C ALA A 905 -14.05 28.79 44.40
N THR A 906 -13.63 30.05 44.41
CA THR A 906 -14.51 31.18 44.75
C THR A 906 -15.66 31.32 43.74
N GLU A 907 -15.40 31.11 42.45
CA GLU A 907 -16.41 31.12 41.40
C GLU A 907 -17.41 29.96 41.55
N PHE A 908 -16.92 28.77 41.89
CA PHE A 908 -17.76 27.57 42.06
C PHE A 908 -18.61 27.58 43.35
N TYR A 909 -18.01 27.91 44.50
CA TYR A 909 -18.69 27.92 45.81
C TYR A 909 -19.39 29.27 46.13
N GLY A 910 -19.24 30.29 45.28
CA GLY A 910 -19.88 31.60 45.47
C GLY A 910 -19.35 32.42 46.65
N GLY A 911 -18.19 32.07 47.22
CA GLY A 911 -17.59 32.73 48.38
C GLY A 911 -16.16 32.28 48.68
N ASN A 912 -15.53 32.90 49.69
CA ASN A 912 -14.12 32.63 50.04
C ASN A 912 -13.93 31.55 51.11
N ASN A 913 -14.99 30.86 51.52
CA ASN A 913 -14.97 29.87 52.59
C ASN A 913 -15.16 28.46 52.02
N PHE A 914 -14.05 27.76 51.78
CA PHE A 914 -14.01 26.39 51.24
C PHE A 914 -12.90 25.59 51.93
N SER A 915 -13.08 24.28 52.04
CA SER A 915 -12.10 23.33 52.60
C SER A 915 -10.82 23.29 51.76
N ARG A 916 -9.69 23.06 52.42
CA ARG A 916 -8.36 23.03 51.79
C ARG A 916 -7.64 21.74 52.11
N ASP A 917 -6.85 21.26 51.15
CA ASP A 917 -5.99 20.10 51.29
C ASP A 917 -4.73 20.41 52.15
N ALA A 918 -3.91 19.38 52.38
CA ALA A 918 -2.66 19.50 53.15
C ALA A 918 -1.62 20.45 52.53
N ASP A 919 -1.71 20.71 51.22
CA ASP A 919 -0.83 21.60 50.46
C ASP A 919 -1.39 23.04 50.36
N GLY A 920 -2.58 23.30 50.92
CA GLY A 920 -3.26 24.60 50.96
C GLY A 920 -4.14 24.92 49.74
N PHE A 921 -4.32 23.98 48.81
CA PHE A 921 -5.22 24.11 47.67
C PHE A 921 -6.69 23.84 48.07
N PRO A 922 -7.67 24.49 47.42
CA PRO A 922 -9.09 24.17 47.62
C PRO A 922 -9.41 22.71 47.24
N GLU A 923 -10.19 22.00 48.05
CA GLU A 923 -10.69 20.66 47.71
C GLU A 923 -11.52 20.72 46.41
N GLY A 924 -11.35 19.73 45.52
CA GLY A 924 -11.90 19.73 44.16
C GLY A 924 -11.08 20.50 43.11
N PHE A 925 -10.12 21.35 43.51
CA PHE A 925 -9.21 22.06 42.61
C PHE A 925 -7.74 21.84 43.02
N SER A 926 -7.29 20.60 42.89
CA SER A 926 -5.92 20.19 43.27
C SER A 926 -4.84 20.90 42.46
N ARG A 927 -3.61 20.91 42.99
CA ARG A 927 -2.42 21.50 42.35
C ARG A 927 -2.08 20.92 40.96
N ASN A 928 -2.59 19.72 40.67
CA ASN A 928 -2.37 18.98 39.44
C ASN A 928 -3.59 19.05 38.50
N SER A 929 -4.66 19.74 38.90
CA SER A 929 -5.86 19.86 38.08
C SER A 929 -5.57 20.59 36.77
N GLN A 930 -6.06 20.04 35.65
CA GLN A 930 -5.89 20.63 34.33
C GLN A 930 -6.41 22.07 34.26
N GLN A 931 -7.59 22.32 34.84
CA GLN A 931 -8.20 23.66 34.87
C GLN A 931 -7.38 24.67 35.69
N VAL A 932 -6.54 24.19 36.61
CA VAL A 932 -5.61 25.02 37.40
C VAL A 932 -4.30 25.24 36.64
N LEU A 933 -3.71 24.16 36.12
CA LEU A 933 -2.41 24.17 35.46
C LEU A 933 -2.40 25.01 34.18
N LEU A 934 -3.44 24.90 33.35
CA LEU A 934 -3.47 25.52 32.03
C LEU A 934 -3.44 27.06 32.08
N PRO A 935 -4.37 27.75 32.76
CA PRO A 935 -4.32 29.21 32.88
C PRO A 935 -3.10 29.69 33.69
N ALA A 936 -2.63 28.94 34.70
CA ALA A 936 -1.41 29.27 35.43
C ALA A 936 -0.16 29.26 34.53
N PHE A 937 -0.06 28.25 33.66
CA PHE A 937 1.00 28.12 32.67
C PHE A 937 0.94 29.25 31.65
N LEU A 938 -0.23 29.50 31.08
CA LEU A 938 -0.40 30.55 30.07
C LEU A 938 -0.10 31.95 30.64
N ALA A 939 -0.56 32.27 31.85
CA ALA A 939 -0.24 33.54 32.50
C ALA A 939 1.27 33.72 32.71
N ALA A 940 1.95 32.68 33.21
CA ALA A 940 3.38 32.72 33.50
C ALA A 940 4.25 32.86 32.25
N TYR A 941 3.94 32.14 31.17
CA TYR A 941 4.73 32.16 29.94
C TYR A 941 4.34 33.29 28.98
N GLU A 942 3.11 33.81 29.02
CA GLU A 942 2.75 35.03 28.27
C GLU A 942 3.20 36.32 28.98
N GLY A 943 3.53 36.22 30.28
CA GLY A 943 3.83 37.38 31.12
C GLY A 943 2.60 38.24 31.39
N ARG A 944 1.43 37.61 31.52
CA ARG A 944 0.14 38.26 31.80
C ARG A 944 -0.21 38.15 33.28
N ASP A 945 -1.00 39.11 33.74
CA ASP A 945 -1.57 39.11 35.08
C ASP A 945 -2.60 37.99 35.24
N ILE A 946 -2.57 37.29 36.37
CA ILE A 946 -3.38 36.09 36.62
C ILE A 946 -4.87 36.42 36.71
N GLU A 947 -5.21 37.60 37.26
CA GLU A 947 -6.61 38.04 37.40
C GLU A 947 -7.27 38.30 36.05
N LYS A 948 -6.49 38.65 35.03
CA LYS A 948 -6.95 38.96 33.67
C LYS A 948 -6.82 37.79 32.71
N GLN A 949 -6.29 36.66 33.18
CA GLN A 949 -6.07 35.49 32.35
C GLN A 949 -7.35 34.66 32.24
N ASP A 950 -7.80 34.44 31.01
CA ASP A 950 -8.94 33.58 30.70
C ASP A 950 -8.65 32.13 31.15
N SER A 951 -9.64 31.50 31.79
CA SER A 951 -9.61 30.09 32.21
C SER A 951 -9.96 29.14 31.07
N ASN A 952 -10.55 29.65 29.97
CA ASN A 952 -10.91 28.82 28.83
C ASN A 952 -9.67 28.29 28.09
N ALA A 953 -9.68 27.00 27.79
CA ALA A 953 -8.64 26.35 26.99
C ALA A 953 -8.64 26.80 25.53
N PHE A 954 -9.79 27.19 24.99
CA PHE A 954 -9.96 27.60 23.59
C PHE A 954 -10.06 29.12 23.48
N ARG A 955 -9.18 29.73 22.69
CA ARG A 955 -9.11 31.19 22.52
C ARG A 955 -9.76 31.63 21.22
N ASP A 956 -10.43 32.78 21.24
CA ASP A 956 -11.12 33.29 20.06
C ASP A 956 -10.25 34.16 19.15
N ILE A 957 -9.38 34.98 19.74
CA ILE A 957 -8.63 36.00 19.02
C ILE A 957 -7.16 35.57 18.85
N PRO A 958 -6.72 35.22 17.64
CA PRO A 958 -5.32 34.99 17.34
C PRO A 958 -4.46 36.24 17.55
N LEU A 959 -3.33 36.08 18.24
CA LEU A 959 -2.36 37.15 18.45
C LEU A 959 -1.37 37.22 17.28
N PRO A 960 -0.84 38.42 16.96
CA PRO A 960 0.00 38.61 15.79
C PRO A 960 1.39 38.02 15.96
N ASN A 961 1.78 37.17 15.02
CA ASN A 961 3.17 36.88 14.69
C ASN A 961 3.65 37.90 13.65
N TRP A 962 4.96 38.15 13.56
CA TRP A 962 5.49 39.13 12.59
C TRP A 962 6.78 38.71 11.93
N THR A 963 6.95 39.20 10.70
CA THR A 963 8.22 39.17 9.97
C THR A 963 8.59 40.59 9.56
N LEU A 964 9.73 41.06 10.03
CA LEU A 964 10.27 42.39 9.82
C LEU A 964 11.50 42.31 8.92
N LYS A 965 11.46 43.00 7.78
CA LYS A 965 12.58 43.09 6.84
C LYS A 965 12.97 44.54 6.59
N TYR A 966 14.22 44.89 6.89
CA TYR A 966 14.77 46.22 6.65
C TYR A 966 15.95 46.21 5.68
N THR A 967 15.79 46.88 4.54
CA THR A 967 16.80 47.09 3.50
C THR A 967 17.21 48.56 3.37
N GLY A 968 16.59 49.45 4.14
CA GLY A 968 16.75 50.90 4.04
C GLY A 968 18.16 51.42 4.38
N LEU A 969 19.01 50.63 5.04
CA LEU A 969 20.39 50.98 5.37
C LEU A 969 21.25 51.24 4.13
N MET A 970 20.92 50.63 2.99
CA MET A 970 21.58 50.91 1.70
C MET A 970 21.38 52.35 1.19
N ASN A 971 20.44 53.11 1.77
CA ASN A 971 20.28 54.54 1.49
C ASN A 971 21.34 55.41 2.19
N LEU A 972 22.08 54.88 3.18
CA LEU A 972 23.17 55.58 3.87
C LEU A 972 24.48 55.43 3.08
N LYS A 973 25.21 56.54 2.91
CA LYS A 973 26.45 56.58 2.11
C LYS A 973 27.52 55.59 2.60
N TRP A 974 27.61 55.36 3.91
CA TRP A 974 28.58 54.42 4.51
C TRP A 974 28.29 52.97 4.08
N PHE A 975 27.05 52.52 4.20
CA PHE A 975 26.64 51.15 3.81
C PHE A 975 26.76 50.95 2.30
N LYS A 976 26.31 51.91 1.49
CA LYS A 976 26.40 51.83 0.03
C LYS A 976 27.84 51.73 -0.49
N LYS A 977 28.82 52.27 0.24
CA LYS A 977 30.26 52.19 -0.11
C LYS A 977 30.90 50.85 0.26
N ARG A 978 30.41 50.16 1.30
CA ARG A 978 31.05 48.95 1.86
C ARG A 978 30.33 47.65 1.51
N PHE A 979 29.03 47.70 1.26
CA PHE A 979 28.21 46.53 0.99
C PHE A 979 27.48 46.68 -0.34
N ARG A 980 27.44 45.61 -1.14
CA ARG A 980 26.63 45.56 -2.38
C ARG A 980 25.13 45.43 -2.09
N ARG A 981 24.81 44.70 -1.01
CA ARG A 981 23.45 44.51 -0.47
C ARG A 981 23.58 44.36 1.04
N PHE A 982 22.66 44.97 1.79
CA PHE A 982 22.57 44.83 3.24
C PHE A 982 21.10 44.76 3.63
N SER A 983 20.70 43.70 4.33
CA SER A 983 19.32 43.49 4.76
C SER A 983 19.29 42.85 6.14
N ILE A 984 18.51 43.43 7.05
CA ILE A 984 18.20 42.85 8.35
C ILE A 984 16.84 42.16 8.23
N ASN A 985 16.74 40.92 8.69
CA ASN A 985 15.49 40.18 8.77
C ASN A 985 15.29 39.71 10.22
N HIS A 986 14.09 39.84 10.73
CA HIS A 986 13.69 39.37 12.04
C HIS A 986 12.30 38.74 11.95
N GLY A 987 12.15 37.52 12.44
CA GLY A 987 10.86 36.83 12.50
C GLY A 987 10.54 36.45 13.93
N TYR A 988 9.29 36.59 14.32
CA TYR A 988 8.76 36.07 15.57
C TYR A 988 7.56 35.18 15.26
N ARG A 989 7.58 33.97 15.80
CA ARG A 989 6.50 32.99 15.69
C ARG A 989 6.27 32.36 17.05
N SER A 990 5.02 32.34 17.47
CA SER A 990 4.57 31.61 18.64
C SER A 990 3.16 31.06 18.37
N SER A 991 2.91 29.87 18.88
CA SER A 991 1.65 29.15 18.75
C SER A 991 1.30 28.51 20.09
N TYR A 992 0.01 28.47 20.38
CA TYR A 992 -0.58 27.68 21.44
C TYR A 992 -1.36 26.56 20.77
N THR A 993 -0.93 25.32 21.01
CA THR A 993 -1.44 24.14 20.33
C THR A 993 -1.86 23.12 21.38
N ILE A 994 -3.13 22.71 21.33
CA ILE A 994 -3.66 21.54 22.02
C ILE A 994 -3.69 20.43 20.97
N ASN A 995 -2.75 19.48 21.10
CA ASN A 995 -2.61 18.40 20.11
C ASN A 995 -3.85 17.51 20.05
N GLN A 996 -4.41 17.21 21.22
CA GLN A 996 -5.65 16.46 21.34
C GLN A 996 -6.40 16.95 22.58
N PHE A 997 -7.69 17.25 22.43
CA PHE A 997 -8.66 17.33 23.52
C PHE A 997 -9.70 16.25 23.33
N GLN A 998 -10.33 15.81 24.42
CA GLN A 998 -11.44 14.86 24.38
C GLN A 998 -12.44 15.17 25.50
N THR A 999 -13.68 14.76 25.32
CA THR A 999 -14.70 14.76 26.37
C THR A 999 -14.35 13.69 27.40
N ASN A 1000 -14.45 14.03 28.68
CA ASN A 1000 -14.33 13.05 29.75
C ASN A 1000 -15.70 12.44 30.03
N LEU A 1001 -15.85 11.13 29.81
CA LEU A 1001 -17.10 10.41 30.06
C LEU A 1001 -17.41 10.24 31.55
N ASP A 1002 -16.41 10.36 32.43
CA ASP A 1002 -16.57 10.29 33.88
C ASP A 1002 -16.95 11.64 34.50
N TYR A 1003 -16.95 12.74 33.71
CA TYR A 1003 -17.26 14.06 34.25
C TYR A 1003 -18.73 14.15 34.68
N ALA A 1004 -18.93 14.43 35.96
CA ALA A 1004 -20.23 14.67 36.55
C ALA A 1004 -20.23 16.01 37.27
N GLU A 1005 -21.14 16.91 36.87
CA GLU A 1005 -21.17 18.28 37.36
C GLU A 1005 -21.44 18.33 38.88
N GLY A 1006 -20.54 18.98 39.62
CA GLY A 1006 -20.71 19.22 41.04
C GLY A 1006 -21.68 20.36 41.33
N ASN A 1007 -22.35 20.30 42.49
CA ASN A 1007 -23.24 21.37 42.93
C ASN A 1007 -22.51 22.34 43.86
N GLY A 1008 -22.30 23.58 43.41
CA GLY A 1008 -21.61 24.64 44.18
C GLY A 1008 -22.31 25.05 45.49
N ALA A 1009 -23.56 24.64 45.72
CA ALA A 1009 -24.27 24.85 46.98
C ALA A 1009 -23.94 23.81 48.07
N LEU A 1010 -23.28 22.70 47.71
CA LEU A 1010 -22.91 21.61 48.63
C LEU A 1010 -21.44 21.72 49.04
N SER A 1011 -21.12 21.30 50.26
CA SER A 1011 -19.72 21.15 50.69
C SER A 1011 -19.01 20.01 49.93
N TYR A 1012 -17.68 20.03 49.84
CA TYR A 1012 -16.92 19.00 49.13
C TYR A 1012 -17.28 17.56 49.56
N GLN A 1013 -17.41 17.32 50.87
CA GLN A 1013 -17.78 16.01 51.42
C GLN A 1013 -19.20 15.55 51.02
N GLU A 1014 -20.12 16.49 50.84
CA GLU A 1014 -21.50 16.20 50.38
C GLU A 1014 -21.55 15.94 48.87
N GLN A 1015 -20.62 16.51 48.10
CA GLN A 1015 -20.50 16.28 46.65
C GLN A 1015 -20.01 14.86 46.33
N VAL A 1016 -19.14 14.27 47.16
CA VAL A 1016 -18.69 12.87 47.03
C VAL A 1016 -19.88 11.90 47.09
N GLY A 1017 -20.93 12.21 47.86
CA GLY A 1017 -22.16 11.42 47.93
C GLY A 1017 -23.06 11.52 46.70
N THR A 1018 -22.78 12.45 45.78
CA THR A 1018 -23.56 12.70 44.55
C THR A 1018 -22.87 12.18 43.27
N ASN A 1019 -21.76 11.44 43.40
CA ASN A 1019 -20.90 11.00 42.29
C ASN A 1019 -20.41 12.14 41.40
N ALA A 1020 -20.31 13.37 41.92
CA ALA A 1020 -19.69 14.48 41.22
C ALA A 1020 -18.19 14.17 41.07
N LEU A 1021 -17.68 14.27 39.84
CA LEU A 1021 -16.30 13.96 39.51
C LEU A 1021 -15.77 15.05 38.59
N ASN A 1022 -14.67 15.68 39.00
CA ASN A 1022 -13.96 16.61 38.15
C ASN A 1022 -13.11 15.87 37.10
N GLN A 1023 -12.36 16.61 36.28
CA GLN A 1023 -11.53 16.04 35.19
C GLN A 1023 -10.37 15.13 35.66
N ASN A 1024 -9.98 15.17 36.94
CA ASN A 1024 -8.95 14.29 37.51
C ASN A 1024 -9.54 13.13 38.33
N GLY A 1025 -10.87 13.05 38.43
CA GLY A 1025 -11.56 12.10 39.29
C GLY A 1025 -11.57 12.48 40.78
N ASP A 1026 -11.34 13.77 41.12
CA ASP A 1026 -11.47 14.29 42.49
C ASP A 1026 -12.90 14.74 42.83
#